data_AF-A8NW29-F1
#
_entry.id   AF-A8NW29-F1
#
_cell.length_a   1.000
_cell.length_b   1.000
_cell.length_c   1.000
_cell.angle_alpha   90.00
_cell.angle_beta   90.00
_cell.angle_gamma   90.00
#
_symmetry.space_group_name_H-M   'P 1'
#
loop_
_entity.id
_entity.type
_entity.pdbx_description
1 polymer ?
#
loop_
_entity_poly.entity_id
_entity_poly.type
_entity_poly.pdbx_seq_one_letter_code
_entity_poly.pdbx_strand_id
1 'polypeptide(L)'
;MPEGGIVVLHSDLSSRSVPRELAPGILVHDKTAGQGGWDSNGKIPTDLKQEIDNAFANVDLALKAAGGKGWSQIYKVTVYLVDVIQNEGMDPLVDAFKKWLPDHKPVNTVLGVKELALKEMRIEIDVVAQIGEDNATVRRLIYISFNEESGGWKAEMCLARPRQPNKAKLGQSPQFIPSGIAAMTEEGIPVDRSIQDGWISKGIDILPPELVIQVLRTCLPLPLDRPGRKQFQLLRCICSLWRNLAFSTPDLWSSLFVDLSNRTLHPKVDNSQRGDYSARMQGWFSRAGDGIPLELTLRLASRSIRPLELKSLSEWIGNYRSRWKTLNLLLYDEAYTAILRNPCQTGDWSRLDSLSFNVPSQRSIHFDLPLLDRMPSLRTLNIQKGLNGMIQAPSACPNVERLALTMTCSDAMTVATSFPNLTRLRIWCPTSDNGGVASNQTMGPLHLLSLQILELAGSSIVIDFLNRVHCPDLRAFTLMISSNHRSFTGEDSWHMGIVRFINGSSKLERMSLVGLVPPAMAAVLEASTETKASALELDIWPYIDLDNPPQTLLPSICKLTIWGVGRFASNDLKQRRMESFLKFLGRRCKDTGFDGVQHGAGGSASLPLEEVVVGKDMLVGELPEAEIDTLRARGMTIEVRNNWAMRV
;
A
#
# COMPACT_ATOMS: atom_id res chain seq x y z
N MET A 1 -3.63 -40.85 -17.82
CA MET A 1 -3.57 -39.60 -18.62
C MET A 1 -4.39 -39.82 -19.90
N PRO A 2 -5.00 -38.76 -20.46
CA PRO A 2 -6.44 -38.50 -20.26
C PRO A 2 -7.17 -37.97 -21.50
N GLU A 3 -8.51 -37.98 -21.51
CA GLU A 3 -9.36 -37.02 -22.22
C GLU A 3 -10.66 -36.94 -21.38
N GLY A 4 -11.18 -35.84 -20.86
CA GLY A 4 -11.04 -34.42 -21.16
C GLY A 4 -12.47 -33.85 -21.18
N GLY A 5 -12.93 -33.16 -20.12
CA GLY A 5 -14.28 -32.61 -20.11
C GLY A 5 -14.80 -32.13 -18.76
N ILE A 6 -14.46 -30.88 -18.45
CA ILE A 6 -14.77 -30.09 -17.25
C ILE A 6 -16.26 -30.09 -16.87
N VAL A 7 -16.56 -30.42 -15.61
CA VAL A 7 -17.79 -30.05 -14.88
C VAL A 7 -17.54 -28.71 -14.19
N VAL A 8 -18.35 -27.69 -14.48
CA VAL A 8 -18.47 -26.49 -13.62
C VAL A 8 -19.95 -26.18 -13.42
N LEU A 9 -20.47 -26.65 -12.28
CA LEU A 9 -21.59 -26.02 -11.60
C LEU A 9 -21.00 -24.98 -10.65
N HIS A 10 -21.45 -23.71 -10.74
CA HIS A 10 -21.72 -22.85 -9.59
C HIS A 10 -22.40 -21.57 -10.06
N SER A 11 -23.74 -21.59 -10.05
CA SER A 11 -24.54 -20.46 -9.60
C SER A 11 -24.33 -20.33 -8.09
N ASP A 12 -23.72 -19.24 -7.64
CA ASP A 12 -23.62 -18.99 -6.22
C ASP A 12 -24.88 -18.27 -5.76
N LEU A 13 -25.77 -19.00 -5.11
CA LEU A 13 -26.55 -18.57 -3.94
C LEU A 13 -27.20 -19.80 -3.31
N SER A 14 -26.58 -20.36 -2.27
CA SER A 14 -27.33 -21.05 -1.22
C SER A 14 -26.71 -20.80 0.16
N SER A 15 -27.44 -20.08 1.02
CA SER A 15 -27.69 -20.55 2.39
C SER A 15 -28.86 -19.79 3.02
N ARG A 16 -29.92 -20.57 3.31
CA ARG A 16 -31.04 -20.34 4.26
C ARG A 16 -31.35 -18.90 4.70
N SER A 17 -32.20 -18.25 3.92
CA SER A 17 -33.40 -17.55 4.41
C SER A 17 -34.30 -17.36 3.18
N VAL A 18 -35.47 -17.99 3.16
CA VAL A 18 -36.48 -17.67 2.15
C VAL A 18 -37.46 -16.70 2.82
N PRO A 19 -37.29 -15.38 2.69
CA PRO A 19 -38.46 -14.53 2.57
C PRO A 19 -39.21 -14.99 1.32
N ARG A 20 -40.44 -15.48 1.53
CA ARG A 20 -41.42 -15.74 0.48
C ARG A 20 -41.69 -14.44 -0.27
N GLU A 21 -40.99 -14.22 -1.37
CA GLU A 21 -41.37 -13.36 -2.50
C GLU A 21 -40.27 -13.50 -3.57
N LEU A 22 -40.30 -14.64 -4.28
CA LEU A 22 -39.52 -14.83 -5.50
C LEU A 22 -40.21 -14.03 -6.62
N ALA A 23 -39.64 -12.87 -6.98
CA ALA A 23 -39.94 -12.21 -8.24
C ALA A 23 -39.09 -12.85 -9.34
N PRO A 24 -39.68 -13.33 -10.46
CA PRO A 24 -38.90 -13.82 -11.60
C PRO A 24 -38.23 -12.62 -12.31
N GLY A 25 -36.90 -12.59 -12.33
CA GLY A 25 -36.14 -11.64 -13.14
C GLY A 25 -35.01 -10.92 -12.41
N ILE A 26 -33.84 -11.55 -12.30
CA ILE A 26 -32.58 -10.81 -12.10
C ILE A 26 -31.83 -10.83 -13.43
N LEU A 27 -31.75 -9.67 -14.10
CA LEU A 27 -30.94 -9.43 -15.29
C LEU A 27 -29.58 -8.87 -14.87
N VAL A 28 -28.50 -9.52 -15.32
CA VAL A 28 -27.12 -9.04 -15.15
C VAL A 28 -26.60 -8.69 -16.54
N HIS A 29 -26.58 -7.40 -16.87
CA HIS A 29 -26.05 -6.84 -18.14
C HIS A 29 -26.50 -7.61 -19.39
N ASP A 30 -27.60 -7.17 -20.01
CA ASP A 30 -28.07 -7.61 -21.33
C ASP A 30 -28.40 -9.11 -21.48
N LYS A 31 -28.40 -9.89 -20.39
CA LYS A 31 -28.65 -11.34 -20.38
C LYS A 31 -29.62 -11.78 -19.28
N THR A 32 -30.52 -12.68 -19.64
CA THR A 32 -31.42 -13.33 -18.69
C THR A 32 -30.71 -14.49 -17.97
N ALA A 33 -31.02 -14.75 -16.69
CA ALA A 33 -30.88 -16.13 -16.19
C ALA A 33 -31.80 -17.02 -17.04
N GLY A 34 -31.42 -18.23 -17.44
CA GLY A 34 -32.23 -19.03 -18.37
C GLY A 34 -33.71 -19.15 -17.92
N GLN A 35 -34.62 -19.08 -18.89
CA GLN A 35 -36.06 -19.02 -18.66
C GLN A 35 -36.73 -20.31 -19.14
N GLY A 36 -37.37 -21.02 -18.22
CA GLY A 36 -38.13 -22.24 -18.48
C GLY A 36 -39.64 -21.99 -18.56
N GLY A 37 -40.37 -23.04 -18.91
CA GLY A 37 -41.81 -22.98 -19.18
C GLY A 37 -42.75 -23.01 -17.98
N TRP A 38 -42.31 -22.58 -16.80
CA TRP A 38 -43.15 -22.55 -15.60
C TRP A 38 -44.21 -21.44 -15.66
N ASP A 39 -45.35 -21.67 -15.00
CA ASP A 39 -46.41 -20.68 -14.80
C ASP A 39 -46.10 -19.71 -13.64
N SER A 40 -47.02 -18.79 -13.35
CA SER A 40 -46.86 -17.80 -12.26
C SER A 40 -46.74 -18.39 -10.86
N ASN A 41 -47.09 -19.68 -10.67
CA ASN A 41 -46.95 -20.41 -9.42
C ASN A 41 -45.70 -21.31 -9.42
N GLY A 42 -44.87 -21.25 -10.47
CA GLY A 42 -43.66 -22.07 -10.62
C GLY A 42 -43.94 -23.49 -11.08
N LYS A 43 -45.14 -23.81 -11.58
CA LYS A 43 -45.50 -25.16 -12.04
C LYS A 43 -45.21 -25.32 -13.53
N ILE A 44 -44.62 -26.45 -13.91
CA ILE A 44 -44.34 -26.80 -15.31
C ILE A 44 -45.57 -27.51 -15.92
N PRO A 45 -46.11 -27.03 -17.06
CA PRO A 45 -47.20 -27.68 -17.76
C PRO A 45 -46.82 -29.07 -18.29
N THR A 46 -47.77 -29.99 -18.33
CA THR A 46 -47.58 -31.30 -18.96
C THR A 46 -47.58 -31.19 -20.49
N ASP A 47 -48.30 -30.22 -21.05
CA ASP A 47 -48.33 -29.94 -22.48
C ASP A 47 -47.07 -29.16 -22.91
N LEU A 48 -46.29 -29.71 -23.86
CA LEU A 48 -45.03 -29.11 -24.29
C LEU A 48 -45.25 -27.76 -24.96
N LYS A 49 -46.32 -27.61 -25.75
CA LYS A 49 -46.61 -26.34 -26.44
C LYS A 49 -46.86 -25.23 -25.42
N GLN A 50 -47.64 -25.52 -24.37
CA GLN A 50 -47.86 -24.60 -23.27
C GLN A 50 -46.58 -24.27 -22.49
N GLU A 51 -45.71 -25.26 -22.27
CA GLU A 51 -44.40 -25.05 -21.65
C GLU A 51 -43.51 -24.11 -22.49
N ILE A 52 -43.47 -24.30 -23.82
CA ILE A 52 -42.75 -23.41 -24.75
C ILE A 52 -43.34 -21.99 -24.73
N ASP A 53 -44.66 -21.85 -24.83
CA ASP A 53 -45.32 -20.55 -24.79
C ASP A 53 -45.01 -19.80 -23.48
N ASN A 54 -45.00 -20.51 -22.35
CA ASN A 54 -44.62 -19.95 -21.05
C ASN A 54 -43.15 -19.53 -21.01
N ALA A 55 -42.23 -20.32 -21.55
CA ALA A 55 -40.81 -19.99 -21.58
C ALA A 55 -40.57 -18.69 -22.37
N PHE A 56 -41.24 -18.51 -23.51
CA PHE A 56 -41.17 -17.28 -24.29
C PHE A 56 -41.80 -16.08 -23.54
N ALA A 57 -42.94 -16.28 -22.88
CA ALA A 57 -43.56 -15.24 -22.06
C ALA A 57 -42.67 -14.82 -20.88
N ASN A 58 -41.97 -15.76 -20.26
CA ASN A 58 -41.05 -15.51 -19.15
C ASN A 58 -39.83 -14.69 -19.59
N VAL A 59 -39.27 -14.95 -20.78
CA VAL A 59 -38.23 -14.09 -21.38
C VAL A 59 -38.74 -12.66 -21.60
N ASP A 60 -39.94 -12.51 -22.18
CA ASP A 60 -40.52 -11.20 -22.45
C ASP A 60 -40.75 -10.41 -21.16
N LEU A 61 -41.29 -11.08 -20.14
CA LEU A 61 -41.53 -10.54 -18.81
C LEU A 61 -40.21 -10.09 -18.16
N ALA A 62 -39.18 -10.93 -18.20
CA ALA A 62 -37.87 -10.61 -17.63
C ALA A 62 -37.27 -9.36 -18.29
N LEU A 63 -37.28 -9.29 -19.62
CA LEU A 63 -36.73 -8.14 -20.36
C LEU A 63 -37.52 -6.85 -20.10
N LYS A 64 -38.85 -6.92 -20.03
CA LYS A 64 -39.70 -5.77 -19.70
C LYS A 64 -39.49 -5.30 -18.26
N ALA A 65 -39.33 -6.22 -17.31
CA ALA A 65 -39.01 -5.90 -15.92
C ALA A 65 -37.67 -5.15 -15.77
N ALA A 66 -36.72 -5.38 -16.68
CA ALA A 66 -35.46 -4.63 -16.75
C ALA A 66 -35.52 -3.32 -17.56
N GLY A 67 -36.71 -2.88 -17.98
CA GLY A 67 -36.89 -1.64 -18.74
C GLY A 67 -36.75 -1.77 -20.26
N GLY A 68 -36.69 -3.00 -20.78
CA GLY A 68 -36.67 -3.31 -22.22
C GLY A 68 -38.06 -3.35 -22.87
N LYS A 69 -38.09 -3.46 -24.20
CA LYS A 69 -39.26 -3.62 -25.08
C LYS A 69 -39.58 -5.09 -25.38
N GLY A 70 -38.98 -6.04 -24.67
CA GLY A 70 -39.19 -7.47 -24.86
C GLY A 70 -38.45 -8.06 -26.05
N TRP A 71 -39.05 -9.07 -26.70
CA TRP A 71 -38.42 -9.89 -27.74
C TRP A 71 -37.82 -9.12 -28.93
N SER A 72 -38.37 -7.95 -29.28
CA SER A 72 -37.88 -7.10 -30.37
C SER A 72 -36.43 -6.63 -30.22
N GLN A 73 -35.86 -6.70 -29.02
CA GLN A 73 -34.51 -6.24 -28.71
C GLN A 73 -33.47 -7.37 -28.60
N ILE A 74 -33.89 -8.63 -28.71
CA ILE A 74 -33.01 -9.79 -28.55
C ILE A 74 -32.22 -10.00 -29.82
N TYR A 75 -30.88 -10.03 -29.78
CA TYR A 75 -30.06 -10.30 -30.96
C TYR A 75 -29.43 -11.71 -30.96
N LYS A 76 -29.43 -12.41 -29.82
CA LYS A 76 -28.97 -13.80 -29.69
C LYS A 76 -29.90 -14.61 -28.81
N VAL A 77 -30.23 -15.82 -29.24
CA VAL A 77 -31.04 -16.81 -28.52
C VAL A 77 -30.31 -18.14 -28.48
N THR A 78 -30.30 -18.78 -27.32
CA THR A 78 -29.88 -20.17 -27.13
C THR A 78 -31.04 -20.93 -26.49
N VAL A 79 -31.49 -22.00 -27.13
CA VAL A 79 -32.57 -22.85 -26.62
C VAL A 79 -31.99 -24.22 -26.25
N TYR A 80 -32.25 -24.66 -25.03
CA TYR A 80 -31.92 -25.99 -24.55
C TYR A 80 -33.18 -26.84 -24.50
N LEU A 81 -33.13 -28.06 -25.06
CA LEU A 81 -34.25 -28.98 -25.14
C LEU A 81 -33.88 -30.36 -24.58
N VAL A 82 -34.81 -31.00 -23.86
CA VAL A 82 -34.70 -32.40 -23.40
C VAL A 82 -35.76 -33.21 -24.12
N ASP A 83 -35.33 -34.24 -24.88
CA ASP A 83 -36.19 -35.24 -25.53
C ASP A 83 -37.23 -34.71 -26.56
N VAL A 84 -37.28 -33.39 -26.82
CA VAL A 84 -38.22 -32.77 -27.76
C VAL A 84 -37.88 -33.06 -29.23
N ILE A 85 -36.60 -32.96 -29.60
CA ILE A 85 -36.14 -33.05 -31.00
C ILE A 85 -36.48 -34.41 -31.62
N GLN A 86 -36.44 -35.47 -30.81
CA GLN A 86 -36.60 -36.85 -31.28
C GLN A 86 -38.06 -37.34 -31.20
N ASN A 87 -38.87 -36.85 -30.25
CA ASN A 87 -40.18 -37.43 -29.95
C ASN A 87 -41.38 -36.53 -30.28
N GLU A 88 -41.23 -35.20 -30.19
CA GLU A 88 -42.37 -34.27 -30.29
C GLU A 88 -42.27 -33.32 -31.50
N GLY A 89 -41.10 -33.22 -32.12
CA GLY A 89 -40.86 -32.37 -33.29
C GLY A 89 -40.64 -30.90 -32.92
N MET A 90 -40.10 -30.13 -33.87
CA MET A 90 -39.69 -28.73 -33.66
C MET A 90 -40.79 -27.70 -33.96
N ASP A 91 -41.93 -28.14 -34.51
CA ASP A 91 -42.99 -27.24 -34.98
C ASP A 91 -43.52 -26.31 -33.89
N PRO A 92 -43.77 -26.75 -32.64
CA PRO A 92 -44.21 -25.83 -31.57
C PRO A 92 -43.19 -24.74 -31.25
N LEU A 93 -41.90 -25.05 -31.31
CA LEU A 93 -40.83 -24.07 -31.08
C LEU A 93 -40.74 -23.08 -32.26
N VAL A 94 -40.84 -23.58 -33.50
CA VAL A 94 -40.84 -22.76 -34.71
C VAL A 94 -42.03 -21.79 -34.72
N ASP A 95 -43.21 -22.26 -34.32
CA ASP A 95 -44.41 -21.43 -34.23
C ASP A 95 -44.28 -20.36 -33.14
N ALA A 96 -43.67 -20.69 -32.00
CA ALA A 96 -43.34 -19.70 -30.97
C ALA A 96 -42.38 -18.63 -31.50
N PHE A 97 -41.31 -19.01 -32.20
CA PHE A 97 -40.40 -18.04 -32.82
C PHE A 97 -41.13 -17.12 -33.83
N LYS A 98 -41.99 -17.66 -34.70
CA LYS A 98 -42.78 -16.84 -35.65
C LYS A 98 -43.73 -15.88 -34.94
N LYS A 99 -44.35 -16.30 -33.84
CA LYS A 99 -45.29 -15.51 -33.03
C LYS A 99 -44.59 -14.35 -32.31
N TRP A 100 -43.44 -14.60 -31.69
CA TRP A 100 -42.76 -13.63 -30.82
C TRP A 100 -41.75 -12.75 -31.58
N LEU A 101 -41.30 -13.19 -32.76
CA LEU A 101 -40.35 -12.48 -33.62
C LEU A 101 -40.86 -12.37 -35.06
N PRO A 102 -42.00 -11.69 -35.31
CA PRO A 102 -42.57 -11.58 -36.65
C PRO A 102 -41.67 -10.80 -37.62
N ASP A 103 -40.96 -9.79 -37.11
CA ASP A 103 -40.19 -8.82 -37.92
C ASP A 103 -38.68 -8.82 -37.60
N HIS A 104 -38.20 -9.81 -36.85
CA HIS A 104 -36.81 -9.85 -36.36
C HIS A 104 -36.24 -11.27 -36.38
N LYS A 105 -34.93 -11.42 -36.63
CA LYS A 105 -34.26 -12.73 -36.72
C LYS A 105 -32.95 -12.69 -35.93
N PRO A 106 -32.97 -13.04 -34.63
CA PRO A 106 -31.75 -13.16 -33.84
C PRO A 106 -30.89 -14.33 -34.33
N VAL A 107 -29.59 -14.29 -33.99
CA VAL A 107 -28.75 -15.49 -34.09
C VAL A 107 -29.31 -16.53 -33.12
N ASN A 108 -29.66 -17.71 -33.64
CA ASN A 108 -30.32 -18.76 -32.86
C ASN A 108 -29.48 -20.04 -32.85
N THR A 109 -29.29 -20.61 -31.65
CA THR A 109 -28.69 -21.92 -31.45
C THR A 109 -29.66 -22.80 -30.66
N VAL A 110 -29.95 -24.00 -31.16
CA VAL A 110 -30.75 -25.01 -30.44
C VAL A 110 -29.88 -26.19 -30.07
N LEU A 111 -29.91 -26.60 -28.80
CA LEU A 111 -29.10 -27.69 -28.24
C LEU A 111 -30.00 -28.74 -27.58
N GLY A 112 -29.83 -30.00 -27.98
CA GLY A 112 -30.36 -31.13 -27.23
C GLY A 112 -29.45 -31.41 -26.02
N VAL A 113 -30.00 -31.44 -24.82
CA VAL A 113 -29.28 -31.69 -23.57
C VAL A 113 -29.86 -32.88 -22.83
N LYS A 114 -29.05 -33.48 -21.94
CA LYS A 114 -29.45 -34.67 -21.17
C LYS A 114 -30.53 -34.37 -20.12
N GLU A 115 -30.43 -33.23 -19.45
CA GLU A 115 -31.34 -32.80 -18.38
C GLU A 115 -31.23 -31.28 -18.16
N LEU A 116 -32.26 -30.69 -17.53
CA LEU A 116 -32.33 -29.29 -17.12
C LEU A 116 -32.45 -29.17 -15.59
N ALA A 117 -32.52 -27.95 -15.06
CA ALA A 117 -32.49 -27.69 -13.62
C ALA A 117 -33.59 -28.38 -12.80
N LEU A 118 -34.78 -28.57 -13.38
CA LEU A 118 -35.86 -29.39 -12.81
C LEU A 118 -36.12 -30.59 -13.71
N LYS A 119 -36.39 -31.74 -13.09
CA LYS A 119 -36.54 -33.02 -13.80
C LYS A 119 -37.68 -32.99 -14.84
N GLU A 120 -38.70 -32.18 -14.59
CA GLU A 120 -39.88 -32.04 -15.43
C GLU A 120 -39.71 -30.99 -16.54
N MET A 121 -38.63 -30.20 -16.54
CA MET A 121 -38.38 -29.20 -17.59
C MET A 121 -37.92 -29.84 -18.88
N ARG A 122 -38.54 -29.44 -20.00
CA ARG A 122 -38.16 -29.86 -21.35
C ARG A 122 -37.57 -28.72 -22.18
N ILE A 123 -37.74 -27.47 -21.75
CA ILE A 123 -37.17 -26.29 -22.42
C ILE A 123 -36.60 -25.27 -21.44
N GLU A 124 -35.45 -24.69 -21.80
CA GLU A 124 -34.88 -23.49 -21.17
C GLU A 124 -34.32 -22.56 -22.27
N ILE A 125 -34.59 -21.26 -22.14
CA ILE A 125 -34.19 -20.23 -23.11
C ILE A 125 -33.25 -19.22 -22.46
N ASP A 126 -32.07 -19.05 -23.04
CA ASP A 126 -31.10 -18.01 -22.68
C ASP A 126 -31.01 -16.98 -23.82
N VAL A 127 -31.13 -15.69 -23.49
CA VAL A 127 -31.16 -14.61 -24.49
C VAL A 127 -30.19 -13.50 -24.17
N VAL A 128 -29.74 -12.83 -25.24
CA VAL A 128 -28.98 -11.58 -25.14
C VAL A 128 -29.72 -10.49 -25.90
N ALA A 129 -30.00 -9.38 -25.21
CA ALA A 129 -30.79 -8.26 -25.74
C ALA A 129 -30.06 -6.93 -25.63
N GLN A 130 -30.35 -5.99 -26.54
CA GLN A 130 -29.85 -4.62 -26.47
C GLN A 130 -30.92 -3.68 -25.92
N ILE A 131 -30.79 -3.28 -24.65
CA ILE A 131 -31.70 -2.35 -23.99
C ILE A 131 -31.12 -0.93 -24.12
N GLY A 132 -31.86 0.00 -24.75
CA GLY A 132 -31.39 1.36 -25.04
C GLY A 132 -31.02 2.17 -23.78
N GLU A 133 -30.11 3.14 -23.95
CA GLU A 133 -29.44 3.88 -22.85
C GLU A 133 -30.37 4.65 -21.91
N ASP A 134 -31.61 4.94 -22.32
CA ASP A 134 -32.52 5.81 -21.56
C ASP A 134 -33.15 5.14 -20.33
N ASN A 135 -33.11 3.81 -20.20
CA ASN A 135 -33.86 3.06 -19.18
C ASN A 135 -33.04 2.05 -18.34
N ALA A 136 -31.70 2.01 -18.46
CA ALA A 136 -30.88 1.07 -17.69
C ALA A 136 -30.78 1.49 -16.21
N THR A 137 -31.55 0.83 -15.36
CA THR A 137 -31.56 1.03 -13.90
C THR A 137 -30.27 0.49 -13.26
N VAL A 138 -29.55 1.35 -12.54
CA VAL A 138 -28.30 1.08 -11.77
C VAL A 138 -27.05 0.80 -12.61
N ARG A 139 -26.33 1.88 -13.00
CA ARG A 139 -24.92 1.77 -13.39
C ARG A 139 -24.07 1.66 -12.11
N ARG A 140 -23.26 0.60 -12.00
CA ARG A 140 -22.11 0.57 -11.06
C ARG A 140 -21.01 1.40 -11.69
N LEU A 141 -20.89 2.66 -11.28
CA LEU A 141 -19.80 3.52 -11.75
C LEU A 141 -18.60 3.27 -10.84
N ILE A 142 -17.43 3.03 -11.44
CA ILE A 142 -16.17 2.99 -10.71
C ILE A 142 -15.51 4.34 -10.91
N TYR A 143 -15.41 5.08 -9.81
CA TYR A 143 -14.67 6.33 -9.76
C TYR A 143 -13.21 5.99 -9.47
N ILE A 144 -12.34 6.17 -10.46
CA ILE A 144 -10.89 6.08 -10.27
C ILE A 144 -10.38 7.51 -10.14
N SER A 145 -9.91 7.89 -8.95
CA SER A 145 -9.31 9.19 -8.71
C SER A 145 -7.88 9.06 -8.23
N PHE A 146 -7.04 10.00 -8.62
CA PHE A 146 -5.74 10.19 -8.00
C PHE A 146 -5.94 10.98 -6.71
N ASN A 147 -5.45 10.45 -5.58
CA ASN A 147 -5.43 11.16 -4.32
C ASN A 147 -4.05 11.82 -4.17
N GLU A 148 -4.03 13.16 -4.23
CA GLU A 148 -2.80 13.95 -4.11
C GLU A 148 -2.15 13.84 -2.72
N GLU A 149 -2.93 13.64 -1.65
CA GLU A 149 -2.42 13.51 -0.27
C GLU A 149 -1.73 12.16 -0.04
N SER A 150 -2.27 11.08 -0.60
CA SER A 150 -1.69 9.74 -0.47
C SER A 150 -0.72 9.39 -1.60
N GLY A 151 -0.62 10.23 -2.63
CA GLY A 151 0.20 10.01 -3.82
C GLY A 151 -0.20 8.75 -4.61
N GLY A 152 -1.47 8.34 -4.52
CA GLY A 152 -1.94 7.04 -5.00
C GLY A 152 -3.30 7.07 -5.67
N TRP A 153 -3.53 6.12 -6.58
CA TRP A 153 -4.82 5.95 -7.25
C TRP A 153 -5.80 5.19 -6.35
N LYS A 154 -7.01 5.72 -6.20
CA LYS A 154 -8.12 5.12 -5.45
C LYS A 154 -9.24 4.78 -6.40
N ALA A 155 -9.81 3.59 -6.26
CA ALA A 155 -11.02 3.18 -6.98
C ALA A 155 -12.18 3.05 -5.99
N GLU A 156 -13.27 3.78 -6.24
CA GLU A 156 -14.49 3.75 -5.45
C GLU A 156 -15.65 3.26 -6.31
N MET A 157 -16.51 2.40 -5.76
CA MET A 157 -17.68 1.91 -6.47
C MET A 157 -18.91 2.72 -6.03
N CYS A 158 -19.46 3.52 -6.93
CA CYS A 158 -20.67 4.29 -6.71
C CYS A 158 -21.87 3.56 -7.32
N LEU A 159 -22.91 3.34 -6.51
CA LEU A 159 -24.22 2.92 -7.00
C LEU A 159 -24.98 4.17 -7.45
N ALA A 160 -25.14 4.37 -8.77
CA ALA A 160 -26.00 5.44 -9.25
C ALA A 160 -27.46 5.11 -8.88
N ARG A 161 -28.11 5.94 -8.04
CA ARG A 161 -29.55 5.81 -7.77
C ARG A 161 -30.34 6.22 -9.02
N PRO A 162 -31.40 5.49 -9.41
CA PRO A 162 -32.30 5.97 -10.47
C PRO A 162 -32.97 7.29 -10.04
N ARG A 163 -33.24 8.17 -11.03
CA ARG A 163 -34.07 9.36 -10.85
C ARG A 163 -35.40 8.93 -10.21
N GLN A 164 -35.68 9.36 -8.98
CA GLN A 164 -37.04 9.27 -8.46
C GLN A 164 -37.90 10.27 -9.23
N PRO A 165 -39.07 9.87 -9.76
CA PRO A 165 -40.06 10.84 -10.22
C PRO A 165 -40.53 11.64 -9.00
N ASN A 166 -40.47 12.97 -9.10
CA ASN A 166 -40.87 13.92 -8.07
C ASN A 166 -42.20 13.52 -7.41
N LYS A 167 -42.16 13.09 -6.14
CA LYS A 167 -43.36 13.10 -5.28
C LYS A 167 -43.42 14.44 -4.58
N ALA A 168 -44.30 15.31 -5.07
CA ALA A 168 -44.73 16.50 -4.37
C ALA A 168 -45.44 16.13 -3.05
N LYS A 169 -45.05 16.80 -1.97
CA LYS A 169 -45.75 17.11 -0.71
C LYS A 169 -46.83 16.13 -0.20
N LEU A 170 -46.63 15.58 1.00
CA LEU A 170 -47.57 15.73 2.13
C LEU A 170 -46.88 15.28 3.44
N GLY A 171 -47.07 16.09 4.49
CA GLY A 171 -46.25 16.08 5.70
C GLY A 171 -46.69 15.10 6.79
N GLN A 172 -45.72 14.85 7.70
CA GLN A 172 -45.82 14.58 9.15
C GLN A 172 -44.56 13.80 9.59
N SER A 173 -43.94 14.24 10.69
CA SER A 173 -42.92 13.53 11.48
C SER A 173 -43.43 13.46 12.93
N PRO A 174 -42.86 12.65 13.85
CA PRO A 174 -42.21 11.33 13.72
C PRO A 174 -42.71 10.33 14.79
N GLN A 175 -42.64 9.00 14.55
CA GLN A 175 -42.66 8.01 15.65
C GLN A 175 -41.70 6.84 15.43
N PHE A 176 -40.69 6.81 16.31
CA PHE A 176 -39.92 5.72 16.91
C PHE A 176 -39.65 4.37 16.19
N ILE A 177 -38.35 4.04 16.19
CA ILE A 177 -37.63 2.82 15.81
C ILE A 177 -37.84 1.71 16.87
N PRO A 178 -37.74 0.41 16.53
CA PRO A 178 -36.56 -0.33 16.99
C PRO A 178 -35.94 -1.35 15.99
N SER A 179 -34.63 -1.16 15.79
CA SER A 179 -33.54 -2.15 15.70
C SER A 179 -33.53 -3.26 14.63
N GLY A 180 -32.54 -3.14 13.73
CA GLY A 180 -31.85 -4.28 13.11
C GLY A 180 -31.29 -3.96 11.73
N ILE A 181 -29.97 -3.71 11.64
CA ILE A 181 -29.19 -3.45 10.40
C ILE A 181 -29.23 -1.98 9.92
N ALA A 182 -28.54 -1.09 10.65
CA ALA A 182 -28.12 0.20 10.16
C ALA A 182 -26.71 0.50 10.68
N ALA A 183 -25.70 0.23 9.85
CA ALA A 183 -24.34 0.76 9.97
C ALA A 183 -23.55 0.49 8.66
N MET A 184 -24.02 1.07 7.55
CA MET A 184 -23.12 1.54 6.51
C MET A 184 -23.31 3.05 6.47
N THR A 185 -22.23 3.76 6.75
CA THR A 185 -22.15 5.21 6.99
C THR A 185 -22.86 6.02 5.91
N GLU A 186 -23.70 6.94 6.38
CA GLU A 186 -24.67 7.74 5.64
C GLU A 186 -24.11 9.08 5.10
N GLU A 187 -22.79 9.25 5.03
CA GLU A 187 -22.18 10.46 4.47
C GLU A 187 -21.71 10.21 3.05
N GLY A 188 -22.64 10.31 2.10
CA GLY A 188 -22.29 10.50 0.70
C GLY A 188 -21.68 11.88 0.52
N ILE A 189 -20.42 11.96 0.09
CA ILE A 189 -19.79 13.20 -0.35
C ILE A 189 -20.65 13.77 -1.48
N PRO A 190 -21.11 15.03 -1.41
CA PRO A 190 -21.83 15.66 -2.52
C PRO A 190 -20.85 15.82 -3.68
N VAL A 191 -21.01 15.01 -4.73
CA VAL A 191 -20.28 15.18 -5.99
C VAL A 191 -20.79 16.46 -6.64
N ASP A 192 -19.87 17.39 -6.91
CA ASP A 192 -20.17 18.64 -7.62
C ASP A 192 -20.82 18.32 -8.98
N ARG A 193 -21.98 18.93 -9.22
CA ARG A 193 -22.79 18.72 -10.43
C ARG A 193 -22.11 19.28 -11.68
N SER A 194 -21.14 20.18 -11.54
CA SER A 194 -20.35 20.72 -12.66
C SER A 194 -19.39 19.69 -13.29
N ILE A 195 -19.05 18.62 -12.55
CA ILE A 195 -18.09 17.59 -12.98
C ILE A 195 -18.78 16.47 -13.78
N GLN A 196 -20.11 16.35 -13.71
CA GLN A 196 -20.85 15.29 -14.43
C GLN A 196 -20.91 15.45 -15.95
N ASP A 197 -20.81 16.67 -16.47
CA ASP A 197 -21.03 16.94 -17.90
C ASP A 197 -19.81 16.63 -18.79
N GLY A 198 -18.63 16.40 -18.20
CA GLY A 198 -17.37 16.21 -18.93
C GLY A 198 -16.81 14.77 -18.97
N TRP A 199 -17.30 13.86 -18.13
CA TRP A 199 -16.63 12.57 -17.93
C TRP A 199 -17.39 11.43 -18.62
N ILE A 200 -16.77 11.00 -19.70
CA ILE A 200 -17.20 9.91 -20.58
C ILE A 200 -17.37 8.63 -19.75
N SER A 201 -18.63 8.30 -19.42
CA SER A 201 -19.02 6.95 -18.97
C SER A 201 -18.87 5.87 -20.07
N LYS A 202 -18.31 6.22 -21.24
CA LYS A 202 -18.09 5.32 -22.39
C LYS A 202 -16.74 4.58 -22.40
N GLY A 203 -15.96 4.58 -21.31
CA GLY A 203 -14.54 4.16 -21.38
C GLY A 203 -14.19 2.76 -20.87
N ILE A 204 -14.78 2.28 -19.76
CA ILE A 204 -14.22 1.11 -19.05
C ILE A 204 -14.52 -0.21 -19.77
N ASP A 205 -15.64 -0.31 -20.48
CA ASP A 205 -15.99 -1.49 -21.27
C ASP A 205 -15.14 -1.65 -22.55
N ILE A 206 -14.29 -0.66 -22.86
CA ILE A 206 -13.43 -0.61 -24.05
C ILE A 206 -11.93 -0.63 -23.67
N LEU A 207 -11.58 -0.69 -22.38
CA LEU A 207 -10.18 -0.74 -21.98
C LEU A 207 -9.55 -2.08 -22.40
N PRO A 208 -8.43 -2.06 -23.15
CA PRO A 208 -7.66 -3.27 -23.41
C PRO A 208 -7.26 -3.96 -22.10
N PRO A 209 -7.19 -5.31 -22.09
CA PRO A 209 -6.80 -6.08 -20.91
C PRO A 209 -5.53 -5.59 -20.22
N GLU A 210 -4.55 -5.12 -21.00
CA GLU A 210 -3.27 -4.62 -20.51
C GLU A 210 -3.46 -3.37 -19.65
N LEU A 211 -4.36 -2.47 -20.06
CA LEU A 211 -4.65 -1.24 -19.29
C LEU A 211 -5.40 -1.57 -18.01
N VAL A 212 -6.32 -2.55 -18.03
CA VAL A 212 -7.00 -3.03 -16.81
C VAL A 212 -5.99 -3.61 -15.82
N ILE A 213 -5.02 -4.39 -16.30
CA ILE A 213 -3.93 -4.93 -15.46
C ILE A 213 -3.07 -3.80 -14.88
N GLN A 214 -2.73 -2.77 -15.68
CA GLN A 214 -1.99 -1.63 -15.16
C GLN A 214 -2.78 -0.89 -14.08
N VAL A 215 -4.08 -0.67 -14.28
CA VAL A 215 -4.94 -0.09 -13.24
C VAL A 215 -4.94 -0.93 -11.97
N LEU A 216 -5.05 -2.27 -12.07
CA LEU A 216 -4.94 -3.16 -10.92
C LEU A 216 -3.60 -2.99 -10.19
N ARG A 217 -2.47 -2.98 -10.92
CA ARG A 217 -1.14 -2.81 -10.32
C ARG A 217 -0.97 -1.45 -9.64
N THR A 218 -1.49 -0.39 -10.25
CA THR A 218 -1.34 0.97 -9.74
C THR A 218 -2.24 1.24 -8.53
N CYS A 219 -3.45 0.67 -8.50
CA CYS A 219 -4.40 0.87 -7.41
C CYS A 219 -4.15 -0.02 -6.18
N LEU A 220 -3.24 -1.00 -6.27
CA LEU A 220 -3.03 -2.02 -5.24
C LEU A 220 -1.69 -1.83 -4.52
N PRO A 221 -1.68 -1.59 -3.20
CA PRO A 221 -0.45 -1.41 -2.43
C PRO A 221 0.18 -2.78 -2.14
N LEU A 222 1.02 -3.28 -3.04
CA LEU A 222 1.78 -4.52 -2.80
C LEU A 222 2.91 -4.26 -1.78
N PRO A 223 3.11 -5.11 -0.75
CA PRO A 223 2.33 -6.31 -0.41
C PRO A 223 0.92 -5.99 0.12
N LEU A 224 -0.10 -6.73 -0.37
CA LEU A 224 -1.49 -6.45 0.01
C LEU A 224 -1.75 -6.69 1.49
N ASP A 225 -2.10 -5.63 2.20
CA ASP A 225 -2.60 -5.66 3.57
C ASP A 225 -4.13 -5.92 3.63
N ARG A 226 -4.74 -5.77 4.81
CA ARG A 226 -6.18 -6.04 4.96
C ARG A 226 -7.06 -5.08 4.13
N PRO A 227 -6.85 -3.74 4.19
CA PRO A 227 -7.49 -2.81 3.26
C PRO A 227 -7.27 -3.13 1.78
N GLY A 228 -6.01 -3.35 1.37
CA GLY A 228 -5.65 -3.64 -0.02
C GLY A 228 -6.31 -4.91 -0.55
N ARG A 229 -6.41 -5.96 0.28
CA ARG A 229 -7.18 -7.18 -0.09
C ARG A 229 -8.67 -6.93 -0.28
N LYS A 230 -9.29 -6.05 0.53
CA LYS A 230 -10.70 -5.67 0.34
C LYS A 230 -10.87 -4.90 -0.97
N GLN A 231 -9.99 -3.95 -1.25
CA GLN A 231 -9.98 -3.21 -2.51
C GLN A 231 -9.79 -4.17 -3.70
N PHE A 232 -8.86 -5.10 -3.62
CA PHE A 232 -8.65 -6.11 -4.66
C PHE A 232 -9.89 -7.01 -4.86
N GLN A 233 -10.59 -7.36 -3.78
CA GLN A 233 -11.87 -8.07 -3.88
C GLN A 233 -12.93 -7.23 -4.61
N LEU A 234 -13.06 -5.94 -4.29
CA LEU A 234 -14.00 -5.04 -4.96
C LEU A 234 -13.71 -4.89 -6.45
N LEU A 235 -12.43 -4.71 -6.83
CA LEU A 235 -12.01 -4.60 -8.23
C LEU A 235 -12.33 -5.88 -9.02
N ARG A 236 -12.24 -7.06 -8.40
CA ARG A 236 -12.64 -8.34 -9.02
C ARG A 236 -14.16 -8.56 -9.11
N CYS A 237 -14.94 -7.69 -8.49
CA CYS A 237 -16.41 -7.72 -8.55
C CYS A 237 -17.00 -6.76 -9.61
N ILE A 238 -16.15 -6.05 -10.36
CA ILE A 238 -16.55 -5.12 -11.42
C ILE A 238 -17.30 -5.87 -12.54
N CYS A 239 -16.59 -6.72 -13.28
CA CYS A 239 -17.14 -7.57 -14.32
C CYS A 239 -16.28 -8.84 -14.49
N SER A 240 -16.70 -9.75 -15.37
CA SER A 240 -15.98 -11.00 -15.65
C SER A 240 -14.58 -10.77 -16.22
N LEU A 241 -14.39 -9.76 -17.07
CA LEU A 241 -13.08 -9.41 -17.63
C LEU A 241 -12.08 -9.08 -16.51
N TRP A 242 -12.42 -8.12 -15.64
CA TRP A 242 -11.57 -7.70 -14.52
C TRP A 242 -11.25 -8.86 -13.57
N ARG A 243 -12.25 -9.70 -13.29
CA ARG A 243 -12.06 -10.90 -12.47
C ARG A 243 -11.07 -11.86 -13.11
N ASN A 244 -11.25 -12.17 -14.39
CA ASN A 244 -10.41 -13.09 -15.13
C ASN A 244 -8.98 -12.58 -15.21
N LEU A 245 -8.79 -11.30 -15.55
CA LEU A 245 -7.47 -10.66 -15.61
C LEU A 245 -6.77 -10.67 -14.26
N ALA A 246 -7.49 -10.37 -13.18
CA ALA A 246 -6.91 -10.45 -11.84
C ALA A 246 -6.44 -11.88 -11.49
N PHE A 247 -7.19 -12.92 -11.88
CA PHE A 247 -6.79 -14.31 -11.63
C PHE A 247 -5.72 -14.82 -12.60
N SER A 248 -5.62 -14.28 -13.81
CA SER A 248 -4.60 -14.63 -14.80
C SER A 248 -3.32 -13.81 -14.70
N THR A 249 -3.24 -12.88 -13.74
CA THR A 249 -2.07 -12.00 -13.52
C THR A 249 -1.35 -12.43 -12.24
N PRO A 250 -0.30 -13.27 -12.31
CA PRO A 250 0.22 -13.96 -11.14
C PRO A 250 0.98 -13.04 -10.16
N ASP A 251 1.56 -11.93 -10.63
CA ASP A 251 2.26 -10.96 -9.77
C ASP A 251 1.34 -10.24 -8.78
N LEU A 252 0.03 -10.16 -9.04
CA LEU A 252 -0.95 -9.63 -8.08
C LEU A 252 -1.14 -10.54 -6.85
N TRP A 253 -0.65 -11.78 -6.91
CA TRP A 253 -0.78 -12.80 -5.87
C TRP A 253 0.57 -13.15 -5.22
N SER A 254 1.67 -12.53 -5.63
CA SER A 254 3.01 -12.90 -5.18
C SER A 254 3.38 -12.30 -3.82
N SER A 255 2.57 -11.40 -3.27
CA SER A 255 2.89 -10.66 -2.05
C SER A 255 1.71 -10.52 -1.11
N LEU A 256 1.96 -10.61 0.20
CA LEU A 256 0.91 -10.57 1.22
C LEU A 256 1.40 -9.97 2.54
N PHE A 257 0.60 -9.09 3.16
CA PHE A 257 0.77 -8.62 4.53
C PHE A 257 -0.31 -9.21 5.46
N VAL A 258 0.09 -9.93 6.50
CA VAL A 258 -0.81 -10.59 7.44
C VAL A 258 -0.45 -10.22 8.88
N ASP A 259 -1.38 -9.55 9.56
CA ASP A 259 -1.29 -9.30 11.01
C ASP A 259 -2.27 -10.18 11.76
N LEU A 260 -1.74 -11.02 12.66
CA LEU A 260 -2.51 -11.91 13.52
C LEU A 260 -2.40 -11.52 15.01
N SER A 261 -1.86 -10.34 15.33
CA SER A 261 -1.55 -9.90 16.71
C SER A 261 -2.75 -9.39 17.52
N ASN A 262 -3.65 -8.62 16.90
CA ASN A 262 -4.79 -8.00 17.60
C ASN A 262 -6.07 -8.81 17.42
N ARG A 263 -6.20 -9.91 18.18
CA ARG A 263 -7.36 -10.81 18.13
C ARG A 263 -8.29 -10.74 19.34
N THR A 264 -8.22 -9.67 20.12
CA THR A 264 -9.26 -9.29 21.07
C THR A 264 -10.28 -8.39 20.35
N LEU A 265 -11.58 -8.61 20.59
CA LEU A 265 -12.75 -7.78 20.19
C LEU A 265 -13.65 -8.23 19.01
N HIS A 266 -13.81 -9.53 18.73
CA HIS A 266 -15.13 -10.00 18.25
C HIS A 266 -15.57 -11.24 19.05
N PRO A 267 -16.32 -11.06 20.15
CA PRO A 267 -16.75 -12.15 21.04
C PRO A 267 -17.76 -13.12 20.41
N LYS A 268 -18.10 -12.98 19.13
CA LYS A 268 -19.23 -13.67 18.48
C LYS A 268 -18.88 -14.41 17.18
N VAL A 269 -17.61 -14.47 16.77
CA VAL A 269 -17.23 -15.36 15.66
C VAL A 269 -16.97 -16.74 16.25
N ASP A 270 -17.86 -17.67 15.94
CA ASP A 270 -17.82 -19.08 16.32
C ASP A 270 -16.40 -19.67 16.18
N ASN A 271 -15.94 -20.35 17.23
CA ASN A 271 -14.62 -20.99 17.29
C ASN A 271 -14.45 -22.08 16.21
N SER A 272 -15.54 -22.56 15.61
CA SER A 272 -15.56 -23.51 14.50
C SER A 272 -15.06 -22.96 13.16
N GLN A 273 -15.03 -21.63 12.97
CA GLN A 273 -14.55 -20.98 11.73
C GLN A 273 -13.08 -20.53 11.79
N ARG A 274 -12.34 -20.90 12.86
CA ARG A 274 -10.89 -20.69 12.95
C ARG A 274 -10.17 -21.66 12.00
N GLY A 275 -10.21 -21.35 10.71
CA GLY A 275 -9.57 -22.14 9.66
C GLY A 275 -8.04 -22.08 9.72
N ASP A 276 -7.41 -23.08 9.11
CA ASP A 276 -5.96 -23.20 8.96
C ASP A 276 -5.38 -22.03 8.16
N TYR A 277 -4.59 -21.17 8.82
CA TYR A 277 -4.01 -19.98 8.18
C TYR A 277 -3.05 -20.36 7.06
N SER A 278 -2.29 -21.45 7.24
CA SER A 278 -1.35 -21.91 6.23
C SER A 278 -2.10 -22.31 4.96
N ALA A 279 -3.21 -23.04 5.08
CA ALA A 279 -4.04 -23.42 3.93
C ALA A 279 -4.61 -22.20 3.19
N ARG A 280 -5.03 -21.16 3.92
CA ARG A 280 -5.53 -19.91 3.30
C ARG A 280 -4.42 -19.13 2.59
N MET A 281 -3.23 -19.05 3.20
CA MET A 281 -2.07 -18.42 2.57
C MET A 281 -1.59 -19.22 1.37
N GLN A 282 -1.57 -20.54 1.46
CA GLN A 282 -1.27 -21.44 0.35
C GLN A 282 -2.25 -21.24 -0.81
N GLY A 283 -3.56 -21.15 -0.56
CA GLY A 283 -4.57 -20.87 -1.58
C GLY A 283 -4.46 -19.47 -2.21
N TRP A 284 -3.78 -18.53 -1.54
CA TRP A 284 -3.42 -17.24 -2.10
C TRP A 284 -2.20 -17.36 -3.03
N PHE A 285 -1.07 -17.85 -2.50
CA PHE A 285 0.20 -17.90 -3.23
C PHE A 285 0.22 -18.92 -4.37
N SER A 286 -0.65 -19.95 -4.34
CA SER A 286 -0.79 -20.88 -5.47
C SER A 286 -1.19 -20.18 -6.78
N ARG A 287 -1.85 -19.02 -6.69
CA ARG A 287 -2.24 -18.21 -7.86
C ARG A 287 -1.08 -17.45 -8.49
N ALA A 288 0.04 -17.29 -7.79
CA ALA A 288 1.25 -16.73 -8.35
C ALA A 288 1.99 -17.70 -9.30
N GLY A 289 1.52 -18.95 -9.43
CA GLY A 289 2.24 -20.03 -10.14
C GLY A 289 3.55 -20.36 -9.44
N ASP A 290 4.48 -21.07 -10.09
CA ASP A 290 5.78 -21.47 -9.50
C ASP A 290 6.97 -20.56 -9.88
N GLY A 291 6.82 -19.78 -10.96
CA GLY A 291 7.91 -18.97 -11.51
C GLY A 291 8.19 -17.68 -10.75
N ILE A 292 7.21 -17.13 -10.02
CA ILE A 292 7.32 -15.81 -9.41
C ILE A 292 7.88 -15.90 -7.98
N PRO A 293 8.91 -15.10 -7.63
CA PRO A 293 9.39 -14.99 -6.25
C PRO A 293 8.34 -14.37 -5.33
N LEU A 294 8.30 -14.84 -4.09
CA LEU A 294 7.24 -14.50 -3.14
C LEU A 294 7.71 -13.51 -2.07
N GLU A 295 6.78 -12.68 -1.61
CA GLU A 295 6.95 -11.76 -0.50
C GLU A 295 5.89 -11.99 0.58
N LEU A 296 6.32 -12.09 1.84
CA LEU A 296 5.42 -12.18 2.98
C LEU A 296 5.84 -11.23 4.08
N THR A 297 4.90 -10.40 4.52
CA THR A 297 4.98 -9.73 5.81
C THR A 297 4.02 -10.41 6.79
N LEU A 298 4.56 -10.95 7.87
CA LEU A 298 3.81 -11.68 8.90
C LEU A 298 4.05 -11.06 10.27
N ARG A 299 2.98 -10.58 10.90
CA ARG A 299 3.00 -9.98 12.23
C ARG A 299 2.25 -10.88 13.23
N LEU A 300 3.02 -11.48 14.12
CA LEU A 300 2.62 -12.29 15.26
C LEU A 300 3.19 -11.68 16.55
N ALA A 301 2.68 -10.53 16.99
CA ALA A 301 3.21 -9.83 18.17
C ALA A 301 2.55 -10.27 19.50
N SER A 302 1.55 -11.17 19.46
CA SER A 302 0.86 -11.68 20.66
C SER A 302 0.74 -13.21 20.60
N ARG A 303 0.66 -13.85 21.78
CA ARG A 303 0.41 -15.30 21.92
C ARG A 303 -1.06 -15.66 21.67
N SER A 304 -1.61 -15.20 20.54
CA SER A 304 -3.01 -15.41 20.17
C SER A 304 -3.23 -16.61 19.24
N ILE A 305 -2.16 -17.21 18.72
CA ILE A 305 -2.18 -18.37 17.82
C ILE A 305 -2.00 -19.66 18.61
N ARG A 306 -2.73 -20.71 18.23
CA ARG A 306 -2.63 -22.03 18.87
C ARG A 306 -1.33 -22.73 18.45
N PRO A 307 -0.69 -23.55 19.32
CA PRO A 307 0.55 -24.25 18.96
C PRO A 307 0.48 -25.10 17.68
N LEU A 308 -0.66 -25.77 17.42
CA LEU A 308 -0.84 -26.56 16.21
C LEU A 308 -0.89 -25.69 14.94
N GLU A 309 -1.54 -24.52 15.01
CA GLU A 309 -1.58 -23.54 13.92
C GLU A 309 -0.19 -22.94 13.66
N LEU A 310 0.57 -22.68 14.73
CA LEU A 310 1.95 -22.21 14.64
C LEU A 310 2.85 -23.25 13.96
N LYS A 311 2.67 -24.54 14.29
CA LYS A 311 3.38 -25.64 13.64
C LYS A 311 3.04 -25.73 12.15
N SER A 312 1.75 -25.71 11.80
CA SER A 312 1.28 -25.69 10.40
C SER A 312 1.88 -24.51 9.61
N LEU A 313 1.94 -23.33 10.22
CA LEU A 313 2.51 -22.13 9.61
C LEU A 313 4.04 -22.25 9.41
N SER A 314 4.75 -22.80 10.38
CA SER A 314 6.19 -23.08 10.30
C SER A 314 6.53 -24.04 9.16
N GLU A 315 5.81 -25.17 9.08
CA GLU A 315 5.98 -26.17 8.02
C GLU A 315 5.72 -25.56 6.64
N TRP A 316 4.65 -24.77 6.51
CA TRP A 316 4.34 -24.07 5.26
C TRP A 316 5.43 -23.07 4.86
N ILE A 317 5.92 -22.22 5.76
CA ILE A 317 7.01 -21.27 5.47
C ILE A 317 8.26 -22.02 4.98
N GLY A 318 8.63 -23.12 5.65
CA GLY A 318 9.75 -23.96 5.26
C GLY A 318 9.57 -24.65 3.90
N ASN A 319 8.35 -25.06 3.55
CA ASN A 319 8.04 -25.69 2.26
C ASN A 319 8.20 -24.72 1.07
N TYR A 320 8.00 -23.42 1.29
CA TYR A 320 8.14 -22.38 0.25
C TYR A 320 9.52 -21.69 0.26
N ARG A 321 10.51 -22.20 1.02
CA ARG A 321 11.85 -21.61 1.21
C ARG A 321 12.57 -21.20 -0.08
N SER A 322 12.49 -22.01 -1.14
CA SER A 322 13.16 -21.76 -2.42
C SER A 322 12.48 -20.66 -3.24
N ARG A 323 11.31 -20.18 -2.81
CA ARG A 323 10.50 -19.18 -3.50
C ARG A 323 10.49 -17.82 -2.81
N TRP A 324 10.76 -17.77 -1.51
CA TRP A 324 10.79 -16.51 -0.78
C TRP A 324 11.92 -15.62 -1.29
N LYS A 325 11.55 -14.41 -1.72
CA LYS A 325 12.47 -13.31 -2.02
C LYS A 325 12.56 -12.34 -0.85
N THR A 326 11.41 -12.05 -0.23
CA THR A 326 11.29 -11.11 0.89
C THR A 326 10.49 -11.72 2.02
N LEU A 327 11.05 -11.75 3.22
CA LEU A 327 10.35 -12.13 4.44
C LEU A 327 10.47 -11.03 5.50
N ASN A 328 9.34 -10.52 5.97
CA ASN A 328 9.27 -9.57 7.08
C ASN A 328 8.47 -10.16 8.24
N LEU A 329 9.15 -10.50 9.34
CA LEU A 329 8.61 -11.35 10.40
C LEU A 329 8.67 -10.62 11.75
N LEU A 330 7.53 -10.13 12.25
CA LEU A 330 7.45 -9.61 13.62
C LEU A 330 6.81 -10.67 14.51
N LEU A 331 7.61 -11.43 15.25
CA LEU A 331 7.25 -12.66 15.95
C LEU A 331 7.49 -12.53 17.47
N TYR A 332 6.57 -13.04 18.28
CA TYR A 332 6.83 -13.28 19.69
C TYR A 332 7.82 -14.46 19.88
N ASP A 333 8.38 -14.62 21.08
CA ASP A 333 9.52 -15.52 21.34
C ASP A 333 9.34 -16.97 20.85
N GLU A 334 8.22 -17.64 21.15
CA GLU A 334 8.02 -19.03 20.69
C GLU A 334 7.79 -19.09 19.17
N ALA A 335 7.15 -18.07 18.58
CA ALA A 335 6.96 -17.99 17.13
C ALA A 335 8.28 -17.76 16.39
N TYR A 336 9.22 -16.98 16.93
CA TYR A 336 10.56 -16.82 16.37
C TYR A 336 11.25 -18.17 16.21
N THR A 337 11.23 -18.99 17.26
CA THR A 337 11.87 -20.32 17.23
C THR A 337 11.19 -21.23 16.21
N ALA A 338 9.85 -21.26 16.22
CA ALA A 338 9.09 -22.14 15.34
C ALA A 338 9.19 -21.73 13.86
N ILE A 339 9.07 -20.44 13.53
CA ILE A 339 8.92 -19.97 12.13
C ILE A 339 10.25 -19.60 11.48
N LEU A 340 11.18 -19.01 12.23
CA LEU A 340 12.46 -18.58 11.67
C LEU A 340 13.55 -19.58 11.99
N ARG A 341 13.79 -19.86 13.28
CA ARG A 341 14.95 -20.68 13.69
C ARG A 341 14.89 -22.09 13.15
N ASN A 342 13.81 -22.83 13.38
CA ASN A 342 13.74 -24.24 12.96
C ASN A 342 13.74 -24.41 11.43
N PRO A 343 12.94 -23.67 10.63
CA PRO A 343 12.94 -23.85 9.18
C PRO A 343 14.26 -23.40 8.55
N CYS A 344 14.97 -22.44 9.13
CA CYS A 344 16.27 -21.99 8.63
C CYS A 344 17.43 -22.94 9.01
N GLN A 345 17.24 -23.88 9.93
CA GLN A 345 18.26 -24.91 10.22
C GLN A 345 18.39 -25.95 9.09
N THR A 346 17.41 -26.05 8.18
CA THR A 346 17.38 -27.05 7.12
C THR A 346 17.01 -26.43 5.77
N GLY A 347 17.61 -26.93 4.68
CA GLY A 347 17.27 -26.51 3.32
C GLY A 347 17.98 -25.24 2.82
N ASP A 348 17.77 -24.96 1.52
CA ASP A 348 18.39 -23.86 0.79
C ASP A 348 17.43 -22.65 0.66
N TRP A 349 17.91 -21.48 1.07
CA TRP A 349 17.21 -20.19 0.99
C TRP A 349 17.80 -19.31 -0.13
N SER A 350 18.22 -19.93 -1.23
CA SER A 350 18.95 -19.30 -2.35
C SER A 350 18.25 -18.14 -3.05
N ARG A 351 16.93 -17.97 -2.91
CA ARG A 351 16.21 -16.81 -3.49
C ARG A 351 15.97 -15.66 -2.52
N LEU A 352 16.22 -15.86 -1.23
CA LEU A 352 15.94 -14.85 -0.21
C LEU A 352 16.94 -13.70 -0.34
N ASP A 353 16.42 -12.55 -0.76
CA ASP A 353 17.17 -11.30 -0.99
C ASP A 353 17.02 -10.33 0.18
N SER A 354 15.86 -10.34 0.84
CA SER A 354 15.54 -9.47 1.97
C SER A 354 14.91 -10.24 3.14
N LEU A 355 15.48 -10.05 4.33
CA LEU A 355 14.98 -10.64 5.57
C LEU A 355 14.87 -9.57 6.66
N SER A 356 13.70 -9.45 7.25
CA SER A 356 13.45 -8.61 8.42
C SER A 356 12.87 -9.45 9.55
N PHE A 357 13.40 -9.32 10.77
CA PHE A 357 12.80 -9.96 11.93
C PHE A 357 13.13 -9.23 13.24
N ASN A 358 12.39 -9.58 14.30
CA ASN A 358 12.74 -9.17 15.65
C ASN A 358 13.38 -10.30 16.47
N VAL A 359 14.31 -9.93 17.35
CA VAL A 359 15.00 -10.82 18.29
C VAL A 359 14.17 -10.95 19.57
N PRO A 360 13.95 -12.18 20.07
CA PRO A 360 13.25 -12.45 21.32
C PRO A 360 13.81 -11.70 22.53
N SER A 361 12.95 -11.45 23.53
CA SER A 361 13.32 -10.68 24.75
C SER A 361 13.92 -11.53 25.89
N GLN A 362 13.90 -12.86 25.76
CA GLN A 362 14.35 -13.78 26.81
C GLN A 362 15.88 -13.88 26.89
N ARG A 363 16.42 -13.82 28.12
CA ARG A 363 17.85 -13.82 28.47
C ARG A 363 18.65 -15.06 28.05
N SER A 364 18.01 -16.10 27.52
CA SER A 364 18.62 -17.41 27.25
C SER A 364 18.70 -17.79 25.76
N ILE A 365 18.16 -16.95 24.86
CA ILE A 365 18.25 -17.24 23.42
C ILE A 365 19.46 -16.50 22.86
N HIS A 366 20.56 -17.24 22.70
CA HIS A 366 21.67 -16.77 21.87
C HIS A 366 21.15 -16.49 20.47
N PHE A 367 21.50 -15.32 19.96
CA PHE A 367 21.19 -14.94 18.60
C PHE A 367 22.07 -15.75 17.65
N ASP A 368 21.61 -16.95 17.29
CA ASP A 368 22.28 -17.83 16.34
C ASP A 368 22.08 -17.29 14.92
N LEU A 369 23.00 -16.44 14.49
CA LEU A 369 23.11 -16.00 13.10
C LEU A 369 23.74 -16.99 12.10
N PRO A 370 24.24 -18.20 12.43
CA PRO A 370 24.58 -19.20 11.42
C PRO A 370 23.44 -19.54 10.44
N LEU A 371 22.20 -19.10 10.72
CA LEU A 371 21.09 -19.11 9.77
C LEU A 371 21.41 -18.32 8.47
N LEU A 372 22.23 -17.27 8.54
CA LEU A 372 22.57 -16.42 7.40
C LEU A 372 23.50 -17.12 6.40
N ASP A 373 24.34 -18.05 6.84
CA ASP A 373 25.23 -18.84 5.96
C ASP A 373 24.43 -19.68 4.94
N ARG A 374 23.15 -19.92 5.20
CA ARG A 374 22.22 -20.66 4.32
C ARG A 374 21.46 -19.76 3.36
N MET A 375 21.69 -18.45 3.40
CA MET A 375 20.99 -17.43 2.61
C MET A 375 22.00 -16.72 1.69
N PRO A 376 22.58 -17.42 0.69
CA PRO A 376 23.70 -16.89 -0.10
C PRO A 376 23.34 -15.64 -0.92
N SER A 377 22.05 -15.45 -1.24
CA SER A 377 21.57 -14.30 -2.02
C SER A 377 21.11 -13.12 -1.15
N LEU A 378 21.23 -13.20 0.17
CA LEU A 378 20.72 -12.18 1.08
C LEU A 378 21.53 -10.88 0.96
N ARG A 379 20.87 -9.80 0.53
CA ARG A 379 21.46 -8.46 0.38
C ARG A 379 20.94 -7.46 1.40
N THR A 380 19.71 -7.65 1.88
CA THR A 380 19.05 -6.73 2.81
C THR A 380 18.67 -7.46 4.10
N LEU A 381 19.12 -6.93 5.23
CA LEU A 381 18.86 -7.49 6.54
C LEU A 381 18.34 -6.41 7.50
N ASN A 382 17.23 -6.68 8.17
CA ASN A 382 16.67 -5.82 9.20
C ASN A 382 16.45 -6.59 10.51
N ILE A 383 17.03 -6.09 11.60
CA ILE A 383 17.01 -6.74 12.91
C ILE A 383 16.46 -5.77 13.95
N GLN A 384 15.33 -6.12 14.54
CA GLN A 384 14.74 -5.39 15.66
C GLN A 384 14.98 -6.14 16.98
N LYS A 385 15.78 -5.60 17.89
CA LYS A 385 16.07 -6.25 19.17
C LYS A 385 15.27 -5.61 20.31
N GLY A 386 14.68 -6.45 21.17
CA GLY A 386 14.17 -5.99 22.46
C GLY A 386 15.29 -5.59 23.42
N LEU A 387 14.99 -4.72 24.38
CA LEU A 387 15.97 -4.07 25.27
C LEU A 387 16.78 -5.02 26.17
N ASN A 388 16.27 -6.22 26.42
CA ASN A 388 16.83 -7.15 27.41
C ASN A 388 17.50 -8.40 26.80
N GLY A 389 17.53 -8.52 25.47
CA GLY A 389 18.17 -9.66 24.81
C GLY A 389 19.70 -9.56 24.87
N MET A 390 20.42 -10.67 24.86
CA MET A 390 21.86 -10.67 24.53
C MET A 390 22.02 -10.88 23.02
N ILE A 391 23.01 -10.23 22.41
CA ILE A 391 23.33 -10.42 20.99
C ILE A 391 24.80 -10.79 20.84
N GLN A 392 25.09 -11.74 19.96
CA GLN A 392 26.45 -12.05 19.52
C GLN A 392 26.55 -11.68 18.05
N ALA A 393 27.71 -11.13 17.66
CA ALA A 393 27.98 -10.79 16.28
C ALA A 393 28.01 -12.06 15.41
N PRO A 394 27.49 -12.02 14.17
CA PRO A 394 27.56 -13.18 13.29
C PRO A 394 28.99 -13.53 12.90
N SER A 395 29.16 -14.69 12.25
CA SER A 395 30.28 -14.87 11.31
C SER A 395 30.23 -13.80 10.22
N ALA A 396 31.34 -13.60 9.50
CA ALA A 396 31.36 -12.64 8.40
C ALA A 396 30.26 -12.94 7.37
N CYS A 397 29.38 -11.98 7.13
CA CYS A 397 28.26 -12.04 6.20
C CYS A 397 28.53 -11.09 5.01
N PRO A 398 29.39 -11.49 4.05
CA PRO A 398 29.91 -10.59 3.03
C PRO A 398 28.87 -10.17 1.96
N ASN A 399 27.76 -10.90 1.82
CA ASN A 399 26.77 -10.64 0.76
C ASN A 399 25.74 -9.56 1.14
N VAL A 400 25.62 -9.24 2.43
CA VAL A 400 24.66 -8.24 2.90
C VAL A 400 25.23 -6.84 2.64
N GLU A 401 24.50 -6.07 1.83
CA GLU A 401 24.86 -4.71 1.42
C GLU A 401 24.08 -3.66 2.21
N ARG A 402 22.87 -4.00 2.69
CA ARG A 402 21.96 -3.08 3.37
C ARG A 402 21.57 -3.66 4.73
N LEU A 403 21.92 -2.95 5.79
CA LEU A 403 21.63 -3.35 7.16
C LEU A 403 20.78 -2.29 7.86
N ALA A 404 19.69 -2.71 8.49
CA ALA A 404 18.88 -1.89 9.37
C ALA A 404 18.83 -2.54 10.76
N LEU A 405 19.13 -1.76 11.79
CA LEU A 405 19.22 -2.23 13.17
C LEU A 405 18.32 -1.37 14.05
N THR A 406 17.42 -1.97 14.81
CA THR A 406 16.66 -1.28 15.86
C THR A 406 17.04 -1.89 17.21
N MET A 407 18.04 -1.29 17.88
CA MET A 407 18.68 -1.82 19.09
C MET A 407 19.54 -0.74 19.77
N THR A 408 20.19 -1.06 20.90
CA THR A 408 21.13 -0.14 21.56
C THR A 408 22.35 0.14 20.66
N CYS A 409 23.04 1.28 20.85
CA CYS A 409 24.26 1.60 20.09
C CYS A 409 25.35 0.53 20.27
N SER A 410 25.49 -0.02 21.48
CA SER A 410 26.48 -1.06 21.77
C SER A 410 26.17 -2.36 21.01
N ASP A 411 24.91 -2.78 21.00
CA ASP A 411 24.49 -3.95 20.21
C ASP A 411 24.72 -3.72 18.72
N ALA A 412 24.38 -2.53 18.23
CA ALA A 412 24.52 -2.18 16.83
C ALA A 412 25.99 -2.22 16.37
N MET A 413 26.91 -1.68 17.17
CA MET A 413 28.36 -1.77 16.92
C MET A 413 28.82 -3.22 16.84
N THR A 414 28.42 -4.05 17.80
CA THR A 414 28.77 -5.47 17.86
C THR A 414 28.35 -6.18 16.58
N VAL A 415 27.09 -6.00 16.17
CA VAL A 415 26.51 -6.65 14.97
C VAL A 415 27.16 -6.14 13.69
N ALA A 416 27.39 -4.82 13.57
CA ALA A 416 27.93 -4.22 12.36
C ALA A 416 29.33 -4.71 11.98
N THR A 417 30.14 -5.17 12.95
CA THR A 417 31.49 -5.73 12.69
C THR A 417 31.51 -6.90 11.70
N SER A 418 30.39 -7.60 11.56
CA SER A 418 30.30 -8.84 10.79
C SER A 418 29.86 -8.63 9.34
N PHE A 419 29.62 -7.38 8.93
CA PHE A 419 29.13 -7.04 7.59
C PHE A 419 30.15 -6.13 6.87
N PRO A 420 31.21 -6.71 6.28
CA PRO A 420 32.33 -5.93 5.73
C PRO A 420 31.98 -5.13 4.47
N ASN A 421 30.96 -5.55 3.71
CA ASN A 421 30.59 -4.97 2.41
C ASN A 421 29.33 -4.09 2.46
N LEU A 422 29.01 -3.53 3.63
CA LEU A 422 27.85 -2.64 3.76
C LEU A 422 28.00 -1.41 2.87
N THR A 423 26.97 -1.15 2.08
CA THR A 423 26.78 0.10 1.32
C THR A 423 25.79 1.02 2.03
N ARG A 424 24.85 0.47 2.79
CA ARG A 424 23.85 1.21 3.56
C ARG A 424 23.69 0.65 4.96
N LEU A 425 23.74 1.53 5.96
CA LEU A 425 23.53 1.20 7.36
C LEU A 425 22.50 2.17 7.96
N ARG A 426 21.44 1.61 8.54
CA ARG A 426 20.46 2.34 9.35
C ARG A 426 20.49 1.81 10.77
N ILE A 427 20.58 2.70 11.75
CA ILE A 427 20.51 2.35 13.17
C ILE A 427 19.46 3.24 13.83
N TRP A 428 18.47 2.60 14.46
CA TRP A 428 17.50 3.22 15.34
C TRP A 428 17.76 2.75 16.77
N CYS A 429 18.10 3.69 17.65
CA CYS A 429 18.34 3.46 19.06
C CYS A 429 17.15 3.94 19.90
N PRO A 430 16.28 3.03 20.39
CA PRO A 430 15.14 3.40 21.22
C PRO A 430 15.58 4.00 22.57
N THR A 431 14.84 4.98 23.08
CA THR A 431 15.20 5.89 24.19
C THR A 431 15.08 5.31 25.61
N SER A 432 15.39 4.03 25.81
CA SER A 432 15.18 3.36 27.10
C SER A 432 16.47 2.95 27.80
N ASP A 433 17.51 3.78 27.73
CA ASP A 433 18.61 3.70 28.68
C ASP A 433 18.18 4.42 29.96
N ASN A 434 17.50 3.68 30.83
CA ASN A 434 17.33 4.06 32.24
C ASN A 434 18.69 4.00 32.93
N GLY A 435 19.57 4.98 32.69
CA GLY A 435 20.77 5.25 33.48
C GLY A 435 21.70 4.06 33.78
N GLY A 436 21.52 2.95 33.08
CA GLY A 436 22.32 1.77 33.21
C GLY A 436 23.58 2.07 32.44
N VAL A 437 24.64 2.41 33.19
CA VAL A 437 26.02 2.35 32.74
C VAL A 437 26.31 0.90 32.31
N ALA A 438 25.77 0.48 31.16
CA ALA A 438 26.08 -0.79 30.54
C ALA A 438 27.44 -0.60 29.88
N SER A 439 28.45 -0.70 30.74
CA SER A 439 29.88 -0.79 30.47
C SER A 439 30.36 -0.15 29.18
N ASN A 440 31.16 0.90 29.34
CA ASN A 440 32.29 1.26 28.48
C ASN A 440 33.26 0.07 28.31
N GLN A 441 32.78 -1.09 27.86
CA GLN A 441 33.64 -2.12 27.32
C GLN A 441 34.24 -1.53 26.05
N THR A 442 35.56 -1.53 26.07
CA THR A 442 36.52 -1.24 25.02
C THR A 442 36.14 -1.86 23.68
N MET A 443 35.18 -1.28 22.98
CA MET A 443 34.94 -1.56 21.58
C MET A 443 35.86 -0.68 20.75
N GLY A 444 36.72 -1.32 19.98
CA GLY A 444 37.64 -0.66 19.05
C GLY A 444 36.91 0.08 17.93
N PRO A 445 37.65 0.81 17.08
CA PRO A 445 37.08 1.54 15.95
C PRO A 445 36.44 0.56 14.96
N LEU A 446 35.25 0.92 14.47
CA LEU A 446 34.53 0.19 13.43
C LEU A 446 34.81 0.85 12.07
N HIS A 447 35.45 0.09 11.18
CA HIS A 447 35.80 0.55 9.84
C HIS A 447 34.81 0.00 8.82
N LEU A 448 33.96 0.87 8.27
CA LEU A 448 32.97 0.51 7.24
C LEU A 448 33.37 1.17 5.92
N LEU A 449 34.39 0.60 5.27
CA LEU A 449 35.09 1.21 4.15
C LEU A 449 34.23 1.39 2.89
N SER A 450 33.25 0.52 2.69
CA SER A 450 32.34 0.54 1.52
C SER A 450 31.05 1.32 1.77
N LEU A 451 30.87 1.88 2.97
CA LEU A 451 29.60 2.47 3.39
C LEU A 451 29.36 3.81 2.69
N GLN A 452 28.25 3.89 1.95
CA GLN A 452 27.86 5.09 1.20
C GLN A 452 26.72 5.86 1.88
N ILE A 453 25.84 5.17 2.60
CA ILE A 453 24.68 5.77 3.26
C ILE A 453 24.66 5.35 4.72
N LEU A 454 24.64 6.33 5.62
CA LEU A 454 24.50 6.13 7.06
C LEU A 454 23.29 6.91 7.58
N GLU A 455 22.35 6.21 8.20
CA GLU A 455 21.15 6.78 8.84
C GLU A 455 21.16 6.42 10.32
N LEU A 456 21.28 7.41 11.21
CA LEU A 456 21.31 7.23 12.66
C LEU A 456 20.15 7.96 13.31
N ALA A 457 19.41 7.26 14.19
CA ALA A 457 18.32 7.81 14.96
C ALA A 457 18.43 7.40 16.43
N GLY A 458 18.27 8.33 17.37
CA GLY A 458 18.28 8.01 18.80
C GLY A 458 18.49 9.21 19.72
N SER A 459 18.90 8.97 20.97
CA SER A 459 19.27 10.03 21.93
C SER A 459 20.73 10.48 21.72
N SER A 460 21.31 11.24 22.65
CA SER A 460 22.72 11.66 22.62
C SER A 460 23.72 10.51 22.49
N ILE A 461 23.34 9.27 22.84
CA ILE A 461 24.23 8.11 22.80
C ILE A 461 24.66 7.73 21.37
N VAL A 462 23.94 8.17 20.34
CA VAL A 462 24.35 7.96 18.94
C VAL A 462 25.63 8.72 18.58
N ILE A 463 26.02 9.73 19.37
CA ILE A 463 27.28 10.46 19.18
C ILE A 463 28.48 9.58 19.54
N ASP A 464 28.34 8.70 20.54
CA ASP A 464 29.39 7.74 20.89
C ASP A 464 29.65 6.75 19.76
N PHE A 465 28.61 6.40 18.99
CA PHE A 465 28.73 5.63 17.77
C PHE A 465 29.55 6.38 16.71
N LEU A 466 29.23 7.65 16.44
CA LEU A 466 29.95 8.49 15.47
C LEU A 466 31.44 8.61 15.80
N ASN A 467 31.78 8.75 17.08
CA ASN A 467 33.18 8.87 17.53
C ASN A 467 34.03 7.60 17.29
N ARG A 468 33.40 6.45 17.01
CA ARG A 468 34.07 5.16 16.86
C ARG A 468 33.97 4.59 15.46
N VAL A 469 33.32 5.29 14.52
CA VAL A 469 33.00 4.77 13.20
C VAL A 469 33.74 5.55 12.13
N HIS A 470 34.44 4.82 11.26
CA HIS A 470 35.18 5.40 10.15
C HIS A 470 34.61 4.92 8.81
N CYS A 471 34.06 5.86 8.04
CA CYS A 471 33.36 5.61 6.77
C CYS A 471 33.90 6.60 5.69
N PRO A 472 35.08 6.35 5.10
CA PRO A 472 35.71 7.30 4.18
C PRO A 472 34.94 7.50 2.86
N ASP A 473 34.08 6.54 2.48
CA ASP A 473 33.31 6.56 1.24
C ASP A 473 31.86 7.04 1.39
N LEU A 474 31.55 7.67 2.54
CA LEU A 474 30.21 8.12 2.86
C LEU A 474 29.75 9.24 1.93
N ARG A 475 28.61 9.03 1.26
CA ARG A 475 27.97 9.99 0.34
C ARG A 475 26.74 10.65 0.93
N ALA A 476 25.98 9.93 1.77
CA ALA A 476 24.80 10.45 2.43
C ALA A 476 24.80 10.15 3.92
N PHE A 477 24.54 11.17 4.73
CA PHE A 477 24.49 11.07 6.18
C PHE A 477 23.17 11.64 6.71
N THR A 478 22.45 10.87 7.51
CA THR A 478 21.25 11.32 8.21
C THR A 478 21.42 11.10 9.71
N LEU A 479 21.19 12.16 10.49
CA LEU A 479 21.19 12.13 11.94
C LEU A 479 19.84 12.65 12.45
N MET A 480 19.15 11.83 13.23
CA MET A 480 17.88 12.16 13.87
C MET A 480 18.01 12.01 15.39
N ILE A 481 17.93 13.12 16.12
CA ILE A 481 18.04 13.10 17.58
C ILE A 481 16.65 13.25 18.22
N SER A 482 16.21 12.24 18.98
CA SER A 482 15.00 12.32 19.80
C SER A 482 15.32 13.08 21.08
N SER A 483 14.85 14.32 21.17
CA SER A 483 15.23 15.29 22.22
C SER A 483 14.70 14.96 23.62
N ASN A 484 15.60 14.81 24.59
CA ASN A 484 15.38 15.30 25.95
C ASN A 484 16.23 16.58 26.11
N HIS A 485 15.59 17.74 25.95
CA HIS A 485 16.20 19.06 25.76
C HIS A 485 17.21 19.55 26.82
N ARG A 486 17.45 18.81 27.91
CA ARG A 486 18.27 19.26 29.05
C ARG A 486 19.75 18.88 28.99
N SER A 487 20.16 17.97 28.11
CA SER A 487 21.54 17.45 28.07
C SER A 487 22.46 18.13 27.05
N PHE A 488 21.94 19.06 26.24
CA PHE A 488 22.68 19.67 25.12
C PHE A 488 23.00 21.16 25.33
N THR A 489 22.79 21.68 26.55
CA THR A 489 22.97 23.09 26.91
C THR A 489 24.23 23.34 27.76
N GLY A 490 25.09 22.33 27.96
CA GLY A 490 26.33 22.43 28.74
C GLY A 490 27.60 22.40 27.89
N GLU A 491 28.74 22.75 28.48
CA GLU A 491 30.12 22.82 27.94
C GLU A 491 30.65 21.50 27.31
N ASP A 492 29.82 20.49 27.14
CA ASP A 492 30.21 19.19 26.62
C ASP A 492 30.46 19.25 25.10
N SER A 493 31.63 18.78 24.70
CA SER A 493 32.12 18.71 23.31
C SER A 493 31.35 17.76 22.37
N TRP A 494 30.10 17.43 22.67
CA TRP A 494 29.30 16.44 21.95
C TRP A 494 29.11 16.79 20.46
N HIS A 495 28.94 18.08 20.15
CA HIS A 495 28.80 18.57 18.78
C HIS A 495 30.08 18.35 17.97
N MET A 496 31.26 18.35 18.63
CA MET A 496 32.54 18.06 17.98
C MET A 496 32.61 16.64 17.44
N GLY A 497 31.90 15.67 18.03
CA GLY A 497 31.81 14.32 17.48
C GLY A 497 31.11 14.31 16.12
N ILE A 498 30.03 15.08 16.00
CA ILE A 498 29.28 15.24 14.74
C ILE A 498 30.15 15.97 13.70
N VAL A 499 30.79 17.07 14.10
CA VAL A 499 31.66 17.87 13.21
C VAL A 499 32.82 17.04 12.69
N ARG A 500 33.55 16.32 13.56
CA ARG A 500 34.64 15.43 13.17
C ARG A 500 34.18 14.36 12.18
N PHE A 501 32.98 13.82 12.39
CA PHE A 501 32.43 12.81 11.50
C PHE A 501 32.08 13.39 10.11
N ILE A 502 31.39 14.55 10.08
CA ILE A 502 31.03 15.24 8.84
C ILE A 502 32.29 15.62 8.04
N ASN A 503 33.29 16.20 8.69
CA ASN A 503 34.53 16.61 8.03
C ASN A 503 35.42 15.41 7.67
N GLY A 504 35.19 14.24 8.27
CA GLY A 504 35.96 13.02 8.04
C GLY A 504 35.69 12.33 6.70
N SER A 505 34.59 12.67 6.00
CA SER A 505 34.31 12.12 4.66
C SER A 505 34.48 13.17 3.56
N SER A 506 35.49 12.97 2.72
CA SER A 506 35.72 13.82 1.55
C SER A 506 34.71 13.63 0.41
N LYS A 507 33.93 12.53 0.44
CA LYS A 507 32.94 12.16 -0.57
C LYS A 507 31.50 12.48 -0.17
N LEU A 508 31.29 13.15 0.96
CA LEU A 508 29.96 13.47 1.46
C LEU A 508 29.25 14.41 0.47
N GLU A 509 28.14 13.95 -0.11
CA GLU A 509 27.36 14.71 -1.09
C GLU A 509 26.13 15.35 -0.44
N ARG A 510 25.51 14.67 0.54
CA ARG A 510 24.24 15.05 1.15
C ARG A 510 24.24 14.79 2.65
N MET A 511 23.69 15.72 3.43
CA MET A 511 23.49 15.53 4.86
C MET A 511 22.13 16.02 5.35
N SER A 512 21.55 15.29 6.30
CA SER A 512 20.28 15.61 6.94
C SER A 512 20.45 15.62 8.46
N LEU A 513 20.17 16.74 9.10
CA LEU A 513 20.28 16.93 10.53
C LEU A 513 18.90 17.29 11.10
N VAL A 514 18.36 16.43 11.96
CA VAL A 514 16.99 16.53 12.48
C VAL A 514 17.00 16.33 14.00
N GLY A 515 16.19 17.10 14.72
CA GLY A 515 15.97 16.98 16.15
C GLY A 515 17.02 17.69 17.02
N LEU A 516 17.96 18.42 16.42
CA LEU A 516 18.92 19.25 17.14
C LEU A 516 18.26 20.56 17.57
N VAL A 517 18.54 21.00 18.80
CA VAL A 517 18.11 22.33 19.24
C VAL A 517 18.85 23.41 18.43
N PRO A 518 18.22 24.55 18.09
CA PRO A 518 18.80 25.55 17.19
C PRO A 518 20.23 26.03 17.52
N PRO A 519 20.59 26.33 18.79
CA PRO A 519 21.96 26.76 19.10
C PRO A 519 23.01 25.68 18.79
N ALA A 520 22.66 24.42 19.00
CA ALA A 520 23.56 23.32 18.75
C ALA A 520 23.67 22.98 17.26
N MET A 521 22.55 23.07 16.53
CA MET A 521 22.54 22.98 15.07
C MET A 521 23.46 24.05 14.47
N ALA A 522 23.35 25.30 14.92
CA ALA A 522 24.23 26.40 14.48
C ALA A 522 25.72 26.08 14.74
N ALA A 523 26.06 25.63 15.95
CA ALA A 523 27.44 25.25 16.28
C ALA A 523 28.00 24.13 15.39
N VAL A 524 27.19 23.11 15.05
CA VAL A 524 27.60 22.04 14.13
C VAL A 524 27.84 22.60 12.72
N LEU A 525 26.92 23.42 12.20
CA LEU A 525 27.02 23.97 10.84
C LEU A 525 28.19 24.95 10.71
N GLU A 526 28.43 25.79 11.72
CA GLU A 526 29.54 26.76 11.74
C GLU A 526 30.91 26.10 11.85
N ALA A 527 31.01 24.96 12.55
CA ALA A 527 32.25 24.22 12.70
C ALA A 527 32.53 23.22 11.56
N SER A 528 31.54 22.90 10.72
CA SER A 528 31.67 21.94 9.61
C SER A 528 32.18 22.56 8.30
N THR A 529 33.07 23.56 8.38
CA THR A 529 33.52 24.37 7.22
C THR A 529 34.30 23.58 6.17
N GLU A 530 34.86 22.43 6.52
CA GLU A 530 35.64 21.57 5.62
C GLU A 530 34.76 20.64 4.77
N THR A 531 33.46 20.57 5.06
CA THR A 531 32.56 19.67 4.34
C THR A 531 32.37 20.07 2.87
N LYS A 532 32.32 19.05 2.00
CA LYS A 532 32.05 19.21 0.56
C LYS A 532 30.63 18.82 0.16
N ALA A 533 29.74 18.64 1.15
CA ALA A 533 28.34 18.35 0.89
C ALA A 533 27.72 19.44 0.01
N SER A 534 26.90 19.01 -0.96
CA SER A 534 26.18 19.88 -1.89
C SER A 534 24.70 20.07 -1.51
N ALA A 535 24.14 19.13 -0.73
CA ALA A 535 22.79 19.21 -0.22
C ALA A 535 22.72 19.13 1.30
N LEU A 536 21.90 19.99 1.90
CA LEU A 536 21.62 20.03 3.33
C LEU A 536 20.11 19.98 3.58
N GLU A 537 19.70 19.12 4.50
CA GLU A 537 18.33 19.02 4.99
C GLU A 537 18.30 19.29 6.50
N LEU A 538 17.39 20.17 6.92
CA LEU A 538 17.20 20.59 8.31
C LEU A 538 15.73 20.47 8.70
N ASP A 539 15.48 20.14 9.95
CA ASP A 539 14.15 20.26 10.55
C ASP A 539 13.77 21.73 10.83
N ILE A 540 14.73 22.56 11.24
CA ILE A 540 14.51 23.97 11.57
C ILE A 540 15.71 24.85 11.17
N TRP A 541 15.46 26.04 10.61
CA TRP A 541 16.52 27.02 10.34
C TRP A 541 17.09 27.56 11.65
N PRO A 542 18.37 27.40 12.03
CA PRO A 542 18.78 27.62 13.41
C PRO A 542 18.92 29.09 13.85
N TYR A 543 18.97 30.03 12.91
CA TYR A 543 19.28 31.44 13.18
C TYR A 543 18.03 32.30 13.38
N ILE A 544 18.14 33.26 14.30
CA ILE A 544 17.10 34.27 14.60
C ILE A 544 17.65 35.70 14.58
N ASP A 545 18.97 35.86 14.52
CA ASP A 545 19.62 37.17 14.42
C ASP A 545 19.46 37.69 12.99
N LEU A 546 18.93 38.91 12.89
CA LEU A 546 18.63 39.60 11.64
C LEU A 546 19.78 40.50 11.19
N ASP A 547 20.66 40.89 12.11
CA ASP A 547 21.75 41.83 11.86
C ASP A 547 22.99 41.08 11.38
N ASN A 548 23.20 39.85 11.87
CA ASN A 548 24.31 39.01 11.48
C ASN A 548 23.92 37.56 11.09
N PRO A 549 23.04 37.34 10.09
CA PRO A 549 22.81 36.00 9.58
C PRO A 549 24.10 35.48 8.92
N PRO A 550 24.39 34.17 9.02
CA PRO A 550 25.67 33.62 8.56
C PRO A 550 25.86 33.87 7.06
N GLN A 551 26.98 34.48 6.70
CA GLN A 551 27.22 34.95 5.32
C GLN A 551 27.52 33.82 4.34
N THR A 552 28.28 32.82 4.77
CA THR A 552 28.77 31.71 3.94
C THR A 552 28.64 30.39 4.70
N LEU A 553 27.47 30.13 5.28
CA LEU A 553 27.23 28.86 5.95
C LEU A 553 27.39 27.72 4.93
N LEU A 554 28.43 26.91 5.10
CA LEU A 554 28.75 25.76 4.26
C LEU A 554 28.79 26.11 2.76
N PRO A 555 29.89 26.73 2.29
CA PRO A 555 29.97 27.35 0.96
C PRO A 555 29.59 26.43 -0.21
N SER A 556 29.81 25.12 -0.05
CA SER A 556 29.55 24.04 -1.01
C SER A 556 28.06 23.71 -1.23
N ILE A 557 27.15 24.14 -0.33
CA ILE A 557 25.73 23.78 -0.40
C ILE A 557 25.02 24.55 -1.53
N CYS A 558 24.48 23.82 -2.51
CA CYS A 558 23.64 24.37 -3.57
C CYS A 558 22.17 23.93 -3.47
N LYS A 559 21.86 22.91 -2.65
CA LYS A 559 20.51 22.42 -2.37
C LYS A 559 20.19 22.50 -0.88
N LEU A 560 19.10 23.16 -0.51
CA LEU A 560 18.72 23.36 0.89
C LEU A 560 17.25 22.99 1.12
N THR A 561 17.00 22.07 2.04
CA THR A 561 15.64 21.69 2.47
C THR A 561 15.43 22.04 3.93
N ILE A 562 14.33 22.72 4.25
CA ILE A 562 13.95 23.05 5.63
C ILE A 562 12.48 22.71 5.85
N TRP A 563 12.18 21.79 6.76
CA TRP A 563 10.82 21.29 6.96
C TRP A 563 9.98 22.13 7.95
N GLY A 564 10.58 22.74 8.95
CA GLY A 564 9.85 23.47 10.01
C GLY A 564 9.19 22.58 11.04
N VAL A 565 9.79 21.41 11.28
CA VAL A 565 9.30 20.43 12.25
C VAL A 565 9.81 20.85 13.63
N GLY A 566 9.02 21.62 14.37
CA GLY A 566 9.36 22.03 15.73
C GLY A 566 8.25 22.85 16.41
N ARG A 567 8.07 22.69 17.73
CA ARG A 567 7.21 23.59 18.52
C ARG A 567 7.93 24.92 18.69
N PHE A 568 7.52 25.94 17.93
CA PHE A 568 8.00 27.30 18.14
C PHE A 568 7.43 27.86 19.44
N ALA A 569 8.27 28.50 20.25
CA ALA A 569 7.85 29.08 21.52
C ALA A 569 6.88 30.26 21.36
N SER A 570 6.96 30.98 20.23
CA SER A 570 6.07 32.09 19.87
C SER A 570 6.06 32.34 18.36
N ASN A 571 5.01 33.02 17.86
CA ASN A 571 4.92 33.47 16.47
C ASN A 571 6.04 34.47 16.11
N ASP A 572 6.42 35.36 17.03
CA ASP A 572 7.55 36.28 16.88
C ASP A 572 8.87 35.56 16.55
N LEU A 573 9.17 34.48 17.30
CA LEU A 573 10.40 33.74 17.10
C LEU A 573 10.40 32.98 15.77
N LYS A 574 9.23 32.53 15.34
CA LYS A 574 9.03 31.87 14.04
C LYS A 574 9.20 32.88 12.89
N GLN A 575 8.68 34.10 13.05
CA GLN A 575 8.84 35.19 12.08
C GLN A 575 10.30 35.64 11.96
N ARG A 576 10.99 35.93 13.07
CA ARG A 576 12.42 36.30 13.03
C ARG A 576 13.30 35.26 12.35
N ARG A 577 12.99 33.98 12.56
CA ARG A 577 13.68 32.87 11.91
C ARG A 577 13.45 32.84 10.39
N MET A 578 12.21 33.09 9.96
CA MET A 578 11.85 33.23 8.56
C MET A 578 12.60 34.39 7.90
N GLU A 579 12.58 35.57 8.52
CA GLU A 579 13.28 36.76 8.04
C GLU A 579 14.79 36.54 7.95
N SER A 580 15.39 35.89 8.94
CA SER A 580 16.81 35.49 8.93
C SER A 580 17.11 34.53 7.76
N PHE A 581 16.22 33.56 7.50
CA PHE A 581 16.33 32.62 6.40
C PHE A 581 16.23 33.29 5.01
N LEU A 582 15.26 34.19 4.82
CA LEU A 582 15.08 34.92 3.56
C LEU A 582 16.28 35.83 3.26
N LYS A 583 16.82 36.51 4.29
CA LYS A 583 18.08 37.27 4.16
C LYS A 583 19.25 36.38 3.73
N PHE A 584 19.35 35.16 4.25
CA PHE A 584 20.37 34.19 3.84
C PHE A 584 20.20 33.78 2.37
N LEU A 585 18.97 33.44 1.94
CA LEU A 585 18.68 33.09 0.55
C LEU A 585 19.04 34.23 -0.41
N GLY A 586 18.66 35.47 -0.09
CA GLY A 586 18.94 36.65 -0.91
C GLY A 586 20.43 36.89 -1.15
N ARG A 587 21.29 36.52 -0.20
CA ARG A 587 22.75 36.61 -0.33
C ARG A 587 23.38 35.46 -1.13
N ARG A 588 22.65 34.35 -1.30
CA ARG A 588 23.13 33.11 -1.94
C ARG A 588 22.52 32.87 -3.33
N CYS A 589 21.70 33.78 -3.85
CA CYS A 589 21.22 33.75 -5.23
C CYS A 589 22.35 34.00 -6.24
N LYS A 590 22.15 33.59 -7.50
CA LYS A 590 23.06 33.98 -8.60
C LYS A 590 22.94 35.49 -8.82
N ASP A 591 24.06 36.18 -8.82
CA ASP A 591 24.08 37.59 -9.22
C ASP A 591 23.93 37.68 -10.73
N THR A 592 22.74 38.05 -11.17
CA THR A 592 22.45 38.44 -12.54
C THR A 592 22.76 39.92 -12.70
N GLY A 593 24.05 40.25 -12.74
CA GLY A 593 24.60 41.52 -13.23
C GLY A 593 24.00 42.81 -12.65
N PHE A 594 24.68 43.43 -11.68
CA PHE A 594 24.71 44.88 -11.52
C PHE A 594 26.12 45.33 -11.11
N ASP A 595 26.56 46.43 -11.72
CA ASP A 595 27.94 46.90 -11.83
C ASP A 595 28.68 47.13 -10.50
N GLY A 596 29.94 46.68 -10.47
CA GLY A 596 31.09 47.49 -10.07
C GLY A 596 31.07 48.17 -8.71
N VAL A 597 31.07 47.42 -7.60
CA VAL A 597 31.83 47.82 -6.40
C VAL A 597 32.48 46.57 -5.78
N GLN A 598 33.77 46.41 -6.00
CA GLN A 598 34.59 45.50 -5.19
C GLN A 598 34.62 46.02 -3.75
N HIS A 599 33.98 45.30 -2.84
CA HIS A 599 34.32 45.36 -1.42
C HIS A 599 34.96 44.06 -0.98
N GLY A 600 36.24 44.16 -0.62
CA GLY A 600 36.84 43.37 0.47
C GLY A 600 37.30 41.96 0.14
N ALA A 601 38.61 41.85 -0.03
CA ALA A 601 39.42 40.63 -0.05
C ALA A 601 39.04 39.53 0.97
N GLY A 602 39.09 38.27 0.53
CA GLY A 602 39.48 37.14 1.39
C GLY A 602 38.47 36.00 1.62
N GLY A 603 37.29 35.99 0.99
CA GLY A 603 36.32 34.91 1.15
C GLY A 603 36.39 33.87 0.02
N SER A 604 36.55 32.59 0.36
CA SER A 604 36.33 31.47 -0.58
C SER A 604 34.99 31.66 -1.31
N ALA A 605 35.01 31.72 -2.65
CA ALA A 605 33.82 31.97 -3.45
C ALA A 605 32.76 30.90 -3.17
N SER A 606 31.62 31.33 -2.67
CA SER A 606 30.56 30.45 -2.19
C SER A 606 29.62 30.07 -3.34
N LEU A 607 29.23 28.79 -3.48
CA LEU A 607 28.35 28.37 -4.58
C LEU A 607 26.95 28.98 -4.43
N PRO A 608 26.31 29.41 -5.52
CA PRO A 608 24.93 29.88 -5.44
C PRO A 608 23.98 28.74 -5.07
N LEU A 609 22.94 29.05 -4.30
CA LEU A 609 21.81 28.14 -4.05
C LEU A 609 20.95 28.03 -5.30
N GLU A 610 20.71 26.80 -5.74
CA GLU A 610 19.95 26.49 -6.95
C GLU A 610 18.56 25.94 -6.63
N GLU A 611 18.45 25.12 -5.58
CA GLU A 611 17.22 24.42 -5.20
C GLU A 611 16.95 24.61 -3.70
N VAL A 612 15.78 25.17 -3.38
CA VAL A 612 15.33 25.38 -2.01
C VAL A 612 13.94 24.78 -1.83
N VAL A 613 13.81 23.90 -0.85
CA VAL A 613 12.53 23.30 -0.46
C VAL A 613 12.17 23.77 0.94
N VAL A 614 10.98 24.33 1.10
CA VAL A 614 10.47 24.83 2.38
C VAL A 614 9.19 24.09 2.75
N GLY A 615 9.16 23.51 3.94
CA GLY A 615 7.96 22.93 4.52
C GLY A 615 6.99 24.00 5.02
N LYS A 616 5.69 23.80 4.79
CA LYS A 616 4.62 24.71 5.24
C LYS A 616 4.68 25.06 6.73
N ASP A 617 5.08 24.17 7.63
CA ASP A 617 5.09 24.50 9.06
C ASP A 617 6.24 25.43 9.46
N MET A 618 7.22 25.70 8.59
CA MET A 618 8.16 26.81 8.80
C MET A 618 7.45 28.16 8.78
N LEU A 619 6.28 28.26 8.17
CA LEU A 619 5.65 29.53 7.83
C LEU A 619 4.63 29.94 8.91
N VAL A 620 4.69 31.19 9.39
CA VAL A 620 3.61 31.79 10.24
C VAL A 620 2.35 32.06 9.38
N GLY A 621 2.52 32.11 8.05
CA GLY A 621 1.49 32.32 7.03
C GLY A 621 1.97 31.75 5.68
N GLU A 622 1.88 32.51 4.59
CA GLU A 622 2.56 32.17 3.34
C GLU A 622 3.94 32.84 3.28
N LEU A 623 4.84 32.31 2.44
CA LEU A 623 6.09 33.02 2.17
C LEU A 623 5.76 34.32 1.39
N PRO A 624 6.50 35.42 1.60
CA PRO A 624 6.24 36.66 0.88
C PRO A 624 6.43 36.44 -0.63
N GLU A 625 5.34 36.41 -1.40
CA GLU A 625 5.36 36.08 -2.84
C GLU A 625 6.33 37.00 -3.61
N ALA A 626 6.31 38.30 -3.31
CA ALA A 626 7.18 39.28 -3.95
C ALA A 626 8.67 39.00 -3.72
N GLU A 627 9.06 38.57 -2.51
CA GLU A 627 10.45 38.23 -2.21
C GLU A 627 10.85 36.91 -2.88
N ILE A 628 9.96 35.90 -2.88
CA ILE A 628 10.19 34.65 -3.61
C ILE A 628 10.35 34.88 -5.09
N ASP A 629 9.48 35.67 -5.70
CA ASP A 629 9.52 35.93 -7.14
C ASP A 629 10.80 36.67 -7.51
N THR A 630 11.29 37.54 -6.63
CA THR A 630 12.61 38.17 -6.77
C THR A 630 13.74 37.12 -6.72
N LEU A 631 13.69 36.15 -5.80
CA LEU A 631 14.67 35.07 -5.72
C LEU A 631 14.62 34.13 -6.94
N ARG A 632 13.41 33.82 -7.43
CA ARG A 632 13.17 33.03 -8.66
C ARG A 632 13.70 33.73 -9.90
N ALA A 633 13.46 35.03 -10.02
CA ALA A 633 14.01 35.85 -11.09
C ALA A 633 15.55 35.85 -11.09
N ARG A 634 16.18 35.70 -9.92
CA ARG A 634 17.63 35.53 -9.74
C ARG A 634 18.10 34.07 -9.90
N GLY A 635 17.26 33.19 -10.45
CA GLY A 635 17.62 31.83 -10.83
C GLY A 635 17.60 30.79 -9.70
N MET A 636 16.94 31.08 -8.56
CA MET A 636 16.75 30.13 -7.47
C MET A 636 15.40 29.42 -7.59
N THR A 637 15.39 28.10 -7.65
CA THR A 637 14.15 27.30 -7.61
C THR A 637 13.68 27.19 -6.16
N ILE A 638 12.49 27.71 -5.85
CA ILE A 638 11.88 27.63 -4.51
C ILE A 638 10.56 26.87 -4.59
N GLU A 639 10.49 25.73 -3.91
CA GLU A 639 9.31 24.90 -3.76
C GLU A 639 8.79 24.92 -2.32
N VAL A 640 7.48 25.09 -2.17
CA VAL A 640 6.79 24.93 -0.88
C VAL A 640 6.07 23.59 -0.88
N ARG A 641 6.41 22.73 0.08
CA ARG A 641 5.81 21.40 0.21
C ARG A 641 5.00 21.29 1.49
N ASN A 642 3.92 20.50 1.44
CA ASN A 642 3.27 20.06 2.68
C ASN A 642 4.31 19.37 3.56
N ASN A 643 4.24 19.62 4.86
CA ASN A 643 5.18 19.03 5.78
C ASN A 643 5.11 17.51 5.73
N TRP A 644 6.29 16.90 5.70
CA TRP A 644 6.43 15.46 5.72
C TRP A 644 5.85 14.90 7.02
N ALA A 645 4.79 14.10 6.93
CA ALA A 645 4.44 13.17 8.00
C ALA A 645 5.58 12.15 8.06
N MET A 646 6.49 12.29 9.04
CA MET A 646 7.56 11.32 9.29
C MET A 646 7.00 9.90 9.16
N ARG A 647 7.37 9.19 8.09
CA ARG A 647 7.37 7.73 8.08
C ARG A 647 8.44 7.29 9.09
N VAL A 648 8.02 7.28 10.36
CA VAL A 648 8.67 6.63 11.49
C VAL A 648 8.88 5.15 11.17
#